data_AF-A0A7X0FXC3-F1
#
_entry.id   AF-A0A7X0FXC3-F1
#
_cell.length_a   1.000
_cell.length_b   1.000
_cell.length_c   1.000
_cell.angle_alpha   90.00
_cell.angle_beta   90.00
_cell.angle_gamma   90.00
#
_symmetry.space_group_name_H-M   'P 1'
#
loop_
_entity.id
_entity.type
_entity.pdbx_description
1 polymer ?
#
loop_
_entity_poly.entity_id
_entity_poly.type
_entity_poly.pdbx_seq_one_letter_code
_entity_poly.pdbx_strand_id
1 'polypeptide(L)'
;MSWQSAGAGPGGTGGGPGGDLFASVEGNVRELVASPWWHSAQPADRAAQIAARMLWGAGEWWLYGAWGRWYRCGLDGTWHPCPPPAQSEDRRVAVPAPQGAGTPPVPPQLFPTGPDLSAGRVAPLGFLGPVPDTAVVARISQALTTALAVNPQQFAQRDPMFQPGTPSTVAAAWGALLWCAGSPVVLTEHPLIESFIPFLTTSADQLHWMMPPDFATLAGYYVHRLGAGDGGGAAHIARVMYEVAAGLQADPRFRPGADALAAVTAASLRMVNQDMATVRYGPEAILQEWRRRCPAEFATPMVRDTAPGEYLRLALYDLQEIVAGLSGPRPAAAGRSHDEVRRAGIAVLAADLQAAPGALPAVQHWLDADSARTLQAVLTDPAHPLRSLWPRDGRLPDALRGEDPDALAALLATSYTLGLTWCRLAQVPPPSTGFAVPQAVAAELTSPAMHTPPSTDELSAWDIIKAARAHMAAERAAAGADLPVAPVPEPAQEAPGPPPAVAPAPPPAAPPVPAPAPPAAPEPPAPSSLEPPFRYVPPPPPGSPPEPGSHEHGLPEQSHGEQRGHDSVPPPPVPPPVPPPSPDPFASDAPPPRIAPPPPPPAPAPAREQAPEPPPEREPVPEPVWPSEPHQTQLDTDAFRTQLDPGPAWPGADAPPPPPPHADLPAPSLPPPPAPVPEPPPPLRPAPAAEPAPQVAEAYGIRFLCGADDIERVITEVRRRGKWARRLRGQEVSSASAPALLLIGAPSSGQRRLARMTARALAEVEASSGEVHAVHAEDLREHGPDGLRAALEEHAGHVLLLDGLDGLILDESQGPAYASVLYRTRLEGVNDTALLGTCEPDRVGELSAASPELVTDMRAVRLPDLSGAQARAALVRLLAEERSLRLGSDAWAVVHREVGSLRPRGRLTGARLVEAYLDRAATRHLGSAEATQAIGSALSLAAADFEGLAVELSGR
;
A
#
# COMPACT_ATOMS: atom_id res chain seq x y z
N MET A 1 -14.98 -11.57 -65.73
CA MET A 1 -16.43 -11.30 -65.69
C MET A 1 -16.69 -10.37 -64.52
N SER A 2 -17.43 -9.29 -64.80
CA SER A 2 -17.80 -8.21 -63.88
C SER A 2 -18.81 -8.67 -62.83
N TRP A 3 -18.68 -8.20 -61.59
CA TRP A 3 -19.78 -8.16 -60.62
C TRP A 3 -20.04 -6.71 -60.25
N GLN A 4 -20.84 -6.05 -61.07
CA GLN A 4 -21.62 -4.87 -60.72
C GLN A 4 -23.09 -5.28 -60.68
N SER A 5 -23.79 -4.78 -59.65
CA SER A 5 -25.25 -4.66 -59.46
C SER A 5 -26.01 -5.74 -58.67
N ALA A 6 -26.76 -5.22 -57.67
CA ALA A 6 -27.68 -5.81 -56.70
C ALA A 6 -27.04 -6.67 -55.58
N GLY A 7 -27.14 -6.39 -54.28
CA GLY A 7 -27.99 -5.50 -53.49
C GLY A 7 -28.20 -6.19 -52.13
N ALA A 8 -28.04 -5.45 -51.02
CA ALA A 8 -28.13 -5.91 -49.61
C ALA A 8 -26.98 -6.83 -49.13
N GLY A 9 -25.87 -6.21 -48.69
CA GLY A 9 -24.95 -6.87 -47.76
C GLY A 9 -25.58 -6.99 -46.36
N PRO A 10 -25.22 -8.00 -45.55
CA PRO A 10 -25.75 -8.18 -44.20
C PRO A 10 -25.07 -7.16 -43.26
N GLY A 11 -25.50 -5.91 -43.38
CA GLY A 11 -25.42 -4.89 -42.36
C GLY A 11 -26.84 -4.62 -41.86
N GLY A 12 -27.01 -4.60 -40.53
CA GLY A 12 -28.24 -4.24 -39.84
C GLY A 12 -28.71 -5.34 -38.90
N THR A 13 -29.15 -5.09 -37.66
CA THR A 13 -29.39 -3.83 -36.94
C THR A 13 -29.58 -4.20 -35.47
N GLY A 14 -28.67 -3.76 -34.61
CA GLY A 14 -28.83 -3.74 -33.15
C GLY A 14 -28.68 -2.32 -32.62
N GLY A 15 -29.39 -1.36 -33.23
CA GLY A 15 -29.34 0.04 -32.85
C GLY A 15 -30.39 0.81 -33.62
N GLY A 16 -31.53 1.08 -32.98
CA GLY A 16 -32.49 2.05 -33.51
C GLY A 16 -31.85 3.46 -33.59
N PRO A 17 -32.46 4.42 -34.32
CA PRO A 17 -31.89 5.75 -34.60
C PRO A 17 -31.76 6.71 -33.38
N GLY A 18 -31.57 6.21 -32.16
CA GLY A 18 -31.46 7.02 -30.94
C GLY A 18 -30.71 6.34 -29.78
N GLY A 19 -29.89 5.32 -30.06
CA GLY A 19 -29.14 4.57 -29.04
C GLY A 19 -27.75 5.15 -28.71
N ASP A 20 -27.27 4.87 -27.50
CA ASP A 20 -25.92 5.22 -27.03
C ASP A 20 -24.83 4.41 -27.77
N LEU A 21 -24.10 5.06 -28.67
CA LEU A 21 -23.06 4.42 -29.49
C LEU A 21 -21.87 3.92 -28.68
N PHE A 22 -21.54 4.57 -27.56
CA PHE A 22 -20.45 4.09 -26.71
C PHE A 22 -20.81 2.71 -26.15
N ALA A 23 -21.98 2.58 -25.51
CA ALA A 23 -22.43 1.28 -25.00
C ALA A 23 -22.55 0.20 -26.10
N SER A 24 -23.04 0.59 -27.29
CA SER A 24 -23.13 -0.33 -28.44
C SER A 24 -21.76 -0.82 -28.89
N VAL A 25 -20.78 0.07 -29.04
CA VAL A 25 -19.41 -0.29 -29.44
C VAL A 25 -18.74 -1.18 -28.40
N GLU A 26 -18.89 -0.89 -27.10
CA GLU A 26 -18.38 -1.74 -26.03
C GLU A 26 -18.90 -3.18 -26.14
N GLY A 27 -20.22 -3.34 -26.27
CA GLY A 27 -20.85 -4.64 -26.45
C GLY A 27 -20.35 -5.37 -27.70
N ASN A 28 -20.32 -4.67 -28.83
CA ASN A 28 -19.87 -5.23 -30.11
C ASN A 28 -18.40 -5.66 -30.10
N VAL A 29 -17.52 -4.89 -29.44
CA VAL A 29 -16.10 -5.24 -29.31
C VAL A 29 -15.93 -6.45 -28.40
N ARG A 30 -16.63 -6.51 -27.26
CA ARG A 30 -16.60 -7.68 -26.37
C ARG A 30 -17.09 -8.94 -27.08
N GLU A 31 -18.17 -8.85 -27.85
CA GLU A 31 -18.69 -9.97 -28.64
C GLU A 31 -17.72 -10.41 -29.73
N LEU A 32 -17.15 -9.45 -30.47
CA LEU A 32 -16.15 -9.73 -31.50
C LEU A 32 -14.93 -10.45 -30.93
N VAL A 33 -14.43 -9.97 -29.80
CA VAL A 33 -13.23 -10.51 -29.14
C VAL A 33 -13.50 -11.88 -28.52
N ALA A 34 -14.71 -12.13 -28.04
CA ALA A 34 -15.12 -13.45 -27.57
C ALA A 34 -15.33 -14.47 -28.71
N SER A 35 -15.39 -14.02 -29.97
CA SER A 35 -15.67 -14.90 -31.10
C SER A 35 -14.52 -15.89 -31.38
N PRO A 36 -14.81 -17.10 -31.90
CA PRO A 36 -13.78 -18.05 -32.34
C PRO A 36 -12.86 -17.49 -33.44
N TRP A 37 -13.37 -16.57 -34.27
CA TRP A 37 -12.58 -15.91 -35.31
C TRP A 37 -11.44 -15.08 -34.72
N TRP A 38 -11.69 -14.37 -33.61
CA TRP A 38 -10.69 -13.52 -32.98
C TRP A 38 -9.39 -14.29 -32.67
N HIS A 39 -9.53 -15.49 -32.12
CA HIS A 39 -8.43 -16.34 -31.69
C HIS A 39 -7.52 -16.78 -32.84
N SER A 40 -8.05 -16.91 -34.06
CA SER A 40 -7.29 -17.32 -35.25
C SER A 40 -6.92 -16.17 -36.20
N ALA A 41 -7.53 -15.00 -36.03
CA ALA A 41 -7.27 -13.82 -36.86
C ALA A 41 -5.84 -13.27 -36.69
N GLN A 42 -5.27 -12.72 -37.76
CA GLN A 42 -3.96 -12.06 -37.70
C GLN A 42 -4.06 -10.72 -36.95
N PRO A 43 -2.97 -10.25 -36.30
CA PRO A 43 -2.99 -8.98 -35.57
C PRO A 43 -3.45 -7.77 -36.42
N ALA A 44 -3.09 -7.74 -37.71
CA ALA A 44 -3.53 -6.69 -38.62
C ALA A 44 -5.05 -6.72 -38.88
N ASP A 45 -5.65 -7.90 -39.02
CA ASP A 45 -7.10 -8.05 -39.22
C ASP A 45 -7.87 -7.66 -37.95
N ARG A 46 -7.35 -8.03 -36.77
CA ARG A 46 -7.88 -7.61 -35.46
C ARG A 46 -7.85 -6.09 -35.34
N ALA A 47 -6.71 -5.48 -35.64
CA ALA A 47 -6.55 -4.03 -35.62
C ALA A 47 -7.54 -3.33 -36.57
N ALA A 48 -7.71 -3.83 -37.79
CA ALA A 48 -8.66 -3.28 -38.76
C ALA A 48 -10.12 -3.38 -38.27
N GLN A 49 -10.51 -4.50 -37.67
CA GLN A 49 -11.86 -4.67 -37.13
C GLN A 49 -12.16 -3.74 -35.95
N ILE A 50 -11.18 -3.54 -35.07
CA ILE A 50 -11.30 -2.64 -33.93
C ILE A 50 -11.30 -1.17 -34.40
N ALA A 51 -10.41 -0.80 -35.32
CA ALA A 51 -10.37 0.54 -35.91
C ALA A 51 -11.67 0.90 -36.64
N ALA A 52 -12.33 -0.07 -37.29
CA ALA A 52 -13.63 0.14 -37.95
C ALA A 52 -14.78 0.51 -37.00
N ARG A 53 -14.59 0.33 -35.68
CA ARG A 53 -15.58 0.63 -34.62
C ARG A 53 -15.23 1.90 -33.83
N MET A 54 -14.21 2.65 -34.25
CA MET A 54 -13.88 3.93 -33.64
C MET A 54 -15.06 4.90 -33.71
N LEU A 55 -15.15 5.79 -32.73
CA LEU A 55 -16.13 6.86 -32.69
C LEU A 55 -15.45 8.22 -32.88
N TRP A 56 -16.18 9.13 -33.49
CA TRP A 56 -15.85 10.55 -33.56
C TRP A 56 -16.95 11.34 -32.85
N GLY A 57 -16.58 12.14 -31.87
CA GLY A 57 -17.54 12.90 -31.06
C GLY A 57 -16.90 14.12 -30.42
N ALA A 58 -17.61 15.25 -30.45
CA ALA A 58 -17.14 16.53 -29.90
C ALA A 58 -15.75 16.99 -30.41
N GLY A 59 -15.34 16.57 -31.61
CA GLY A 59 -14.04 16.91 -32.21
C GLY A 59 -12.89 15.99 -31.81
N GLU A 60 -13.17 14.83 -31.21
CA GLU A 60 -12.16 13.91 -30.69
C GLU A 60 -12.41 12.49 -31.21
N TRP A 61 -11.32 11.72 -31.38
CA TRP A 61 -11.38 10.31 -31.74
C TRP A 61 -11.42 9.45 -30.48
N TRP A 62 -12.27 8.43 -30.51
CA TRP A 62 -12.49 7.51 -29.40
C TRP A 62 -12.34 6.07 -29.88
N LEU A 63 -11.72 5.26 -29.03
CA LEU A 63 -11.46 3.85 -29.28
C LEU A 63 -11.76 3.06 -28.02
N TYR A 64 -12.62 2.05 -28.11
CA TYR A 64 -12.74 1.04 -27.07
C TYR A 64 -11.75 -0.09 -27.37
N GLY A 65 -10.81 -0.32 -26.46
CA GLY A 65 -9.64 -1.14 -26.76
C GLY A 65 -9.11 -1.91 -25.55
N ALA A 66 -7.80 -2.06 -25.51
CA ALA A 66 -7.11 -2.88 -24.53
C ALA A 66 -7.53 -2.56 -23.09
N TRP A 67 -7.49 -3.57 -22.22
CA TRP A 67 -7.93 -3.49 -20.81
C TRP A 67 -9.42 -3.18 -20.62
N GLY A 68 -10.21 -3.20 -21.70
CA GLY A 68 -11.63 -2.87 -21.64
C GLY A 68 -11.89 -1.40 -21.28
N ARG A 69 -11.02 -0.51 -21.73
CA ARG A 69 -11.09 0.94 -21.48
C ARG A 69 -11.38 1.72 -22.76
N TRP A 70 -11.98 2.89 -22.58
CA TRP A 70 -12.04 3.91 -23.62
C TRP A 70 -10.75 4.70 -23.68
N TYR A 71 -10.28 4.93 -24.89
CA TYR A 71 -9.13 5.76 -25.21
C TYR A 71 -9.57 6.93 -26.05
N ARG A 72 -9.03 8.11 -25.74
CA ARG A 72 -9.24 9.34 -26.48
C ARG A 72 -7.93 9.74 -27.16
N CYS A 73 -8.00 10.12 -28.43
CA CYS A 73 -6.87 10.75 -29.12
C CYS A 73 -6.88 12.26 -28.84
N GLY A 74 -5.82 12.75 -28.20
CA GLY A 74 -5.60 14.18 -27.97
C GLY A 74 -5.27 14.93 -29.26
N LEU A 75 -5.27 16.28 -29.17
CA LEU A 75 -4.89 17.15 -30.30
C LEU A 75 -3.42 16.96 -30.72
N ASP A 76 -2.58 16.43 -29.84
CA ASP A 76 -1.19 16.05 -30.09
C ASP A 76 -1.04 14.69 -30.79
N GLY A 77 -2.15 14.02 -31.12
CA GLY A 77 -2.16 12.71 -31.75
C GLY A 77 -1.87 11.55 -30.79
N THR A 78 -1.75 11.83 -29.49
CA THR A 78 -1.47 10.80 -28.48
C THR A 78 -2.76 10.22 -27.90
N TRP A 79 -2.77 8.92 -27.67
CA TRP A 79 -3.91 8.21 -27.12
C TRP A 79 -3.79 8.04 -25.62
N HIS A 80 -4.85 8.38 -24.89
CA HIS A 80 -4.92 8.30 -23.43
C HIS A 80 -6.19 7.59 -22.97
N PRO A 81 -6.13 6.72 -21.93
CA PRO A 81 -7.32 6.25 -21.26
C PRO A 81 -8.17 7.44 -20.80
N CYS A 82 -9.44 7.43 -21.17
CA CYS A 82 -10.37 8.48 -20.83
C CYS A 82 -11.77 7.87 -20.69
N PRO A 83 -12.43 7.98 -19.52
CA PRO A 83 -13.80 7.54 -19.38
C PRO A 83 -14.69 8.21 -20.43
N PRO A 84 -15.68 7.48 -20.98
CA PRO A 84 -16.61 8.05 -21.93
C PRO A 84 -17.47 9.12 -21.24
N PRO A 85 -18.07 10.06 -21.99
CA PRO A 85 -18.96 11.05 -21.41
C PRO A 85 -20.09 10.42 -20.60
N ALA A 86 -20.31 10.87 -19.36
CA ALA A 86 -21.31 10.31 -18.45
C ALA A 86 -22.75 10.72 -18.84
N GLN A 87 -22.92 11.92 -19.40
CA GLN A 87 -24.24 12.45 -19.76
C GLN A 87 -24.75 11.88 -21.08
N SER A 88 -26.01 11.46 -21.09
CA SER A 88 -26.62 10.88 -22.28
C SER A 88 -26.65 11.85 -23.48
N GLU A 89 -26.71 13.16 -23.23
CA GLU A 89 -26.72 14.18 -24.28
C GLU A 89 -25.37 14.26 -25.01
N ASP A 90 -24.26 14.21 -24.27
CA ASP A 90 -22.91 14.24 -24.85
C ASP A 90 -22.60 12.95 -25.62
N ARG A 91 -23.11 11.82 -25.14
CA ARG A 91 -22.97 10.53 -25.84
C ARG A 91 -23.74 10.49 -27.17
N ARG A 92 -24.86 11.22 -27.29
CA ARG A 92 -25.67 11.29 -28.53
C ARG A 92 -24.98 12.04 -29.67
N VAL A 93 -23.98 12.88 -29.37
CA VAL A 93 -23.23 13.65 -30.38
C VAL A 93 -22.17 12.78 -31.07
N ALA A 94 -21.84 11.60 -30.52
CA ALA A 94 -20.91 10.68 -31.15
C ALA A 94 -21.50 10.09 -32.44
N VAL A 95 -20.63 9.90 -33.43
CA VAL A 95 -20.91 9.22 -34.70
C VAL A 95 -19.81 8.20 -34.99
N PRO A 96 -20.04 7.17 -35.81
CA PRO A 96 -18.98 6.31 -36.31
C PRO A 96 -17.89 7.14 -36.97
N ALA A 97 -16.63 6.84 -36.67
CA ALA A 97 -15.53 7.67 -37.12
C ALA A 97 -15.28 7.50 -38.63
N PRO A 98 -14.96 8.59 -39.36
CA PRO A 98 -14.76 8.52 -40.81
C PRO A 98 -13.53 7.68 -41.17
N GLN A 99 -13.67 6.83 -42.19
CA GLN A 99 -12.57 6.00 -42.71
C GLN A 99 -11.72 6.80 -43.71
N GLY A 100 -10.39 6.80 -43.56
CA GLY A 100 -9.46 7.36 -44.57
C GLY A 100 -8.34 8.23 -44.00
N ALA A 101 -7.69 9.01 -44.87
CA ALA A 101 -6.61 9.94 -44.53
C ALA A 101 -7.12 11.02 -43.57
N GLY A 102 -6.97 10.78 -42.27
CA GLY A 102 -7.54 11.60 -41.18
C GLY A 102 -7.76 10.81 -39.90
N THR A 103 -7.84 9.47 -39.97
CA THR A 103 -7.83 8.61 -38.79
C THR A 103 -6.44 8.65 -38.13
N PRO A 104 -6.33 9.04 -36.84
CA PRO A 104 -5.05 9.06 -36.15
C PRO A 104 -4.48 7.65 -36.01
N PRO A 105 -3.15 7.47 -36.11
CA PRO A 105 -2.54 6.16 -35.94
C PRO A 105 -2.81 5.64 -34.53
N VAL A 106 -3.35 4.43 -34.44
CA VAL A 106 -3.62 3.76 -33.16
C VAL A 106 -2.39 2.91 -32.80
N PRO A 107 -1.77 3.14 -31.63
CA PRO A 107 -0.67 2.30 -31.17
C PRO A 107 -1.11 0.83 -31.02
N PRO A 108 -0.29 -0.14 -31.45
CA PRO A 108 -0.67 -1.57 -31.43
C PRO A 108 -1.09 -2.08 -30.05
N GLN A 109 -0.52 -1.55 -28.97
CA GLN A 109 -0.83 -1.92 -27.59
C GLN A 109 -2.26 -1.54 -27.15
N LEU A 110 -2.97 -0.71 -27.90
CA LEU A 110 -4.35 -0.34 -27.60
C LEU A 110 -5.36 -1.31 -28.22
N PHE A 111 -4.93 -2.20 -29.11
CA PHE A 111 -5.80 -3.26 -29.60
C PHE A 111 -5.90 -4.36 -28.55
N PRO A 112 -7.12 -4.86 -28.25
CA PRO A 112 -7.28 -5.91 -27.28
C PRO A 112 -6.52 -7.16 -27.71
N THR A 113 -5.99 -7.88 -26.74
CA THR A 113 -5.43 -9.22 -26.94
C THR A 113 -6.52 -10.28 -26.85
N GLY A 114 -7.54 -9.99 -26.06
CA GLY A 114 -8.70 -10.82 -25.79
C GLY A 114 -8.98 -10.86 -24.30
N PRO A 115 -8.10 -11.51 -23.53
CA PRO A 115 -8.29 -11.66 -22.10
C PRO A 115 -8.25 -10.34 -21.31
N ASP A 116 -7.51 -9.35 -21.80
CA ASP A 116 -7.41 -8.03 -21.20
C ASP A 116 -8.76 -7.29 -21.12
N LEU A 117 -9.74 -7.60 -21.98
CA LEU A 117 -11.10 -7.04 -21.86
C LEU A 117 -11.85 -7.51 -20.60
N SER A 118 -11.39 -8.60 -19.97
CA SER A 118 -11.99 -9.16 -18.75
C SER A 118 -11.32 -8.65 -17.46
N ALA A 119 -10.30 -7.79 -17.56
CA ALA A 119 -9.47 -7.35 -16.45
C ALA A 119 -10.26 -6.66 -15.30
N GLY A 120 -11.43 -6.07 -15.57
CA GLY A 120 -12.19 -5.31 -14.58
C GLY A 120 -11.45 -4.05 -14.14
N ARG A 121 -11.63 -3.62 -12.89
CA ARG A 121 -10.82 -2.55 -12.26
C ARG A 121 -9.40 -3.05 -12.01
N VAL A 122 -8.41 -2.20 -12.23
CA VAL A 122 -7.00 -2.61 -12.07
C VAL A 122 -6.58 -2.69 -10.60
N ALA A 123 -7.19 -1.90 -9.72
CA ALA A 123 -6.96 -1.93 -8.28
C ALA A 123 -7.94 -2.91 -7.61
N PRO A 124 -7.49 -4.09 -7.16
CA PRO A 124 -8.33 -5.00 -6.37
C PRO A 124 -8.62 -4.45 -4.97
N LEU A 125 -9.73 -4.88 -4.38
CA LEU A 125 -10.16 -4.44 -3.04
C LEU A 125 -9.34 -5.07 -1.90
N GLY A 126 -8.74 -6.25 -2.13
CA GLY A 126 -7.94 -6.95 -1.12
C GLY A 126 -8.73 -7.20 0.17
N PHE A 127 -8.24 -6.65 1.29
CA PHE A 127 -8.83 -6.84 2.62
C PHE A 127 -10.04 -5.93 2.91
N LEU A 128 -10.39 -5.01 2.01
CA LEU A 128 -11.53 -4.11 2.20
C LEU A 128 -12.85 -4.86 2.01
N GLY A 129 -13.86 -4.50 2.78
CA GLY A 129 -15.19 -5.12 2.76
C GLY A 129 -15.37 -6.19 3.84
N PRO A 130 -16.33 -7.11 3.68
CA PRO A 130 -16.69 -8.07 4.72
C PRO A 130 -15.58 -9.08 5.02
N VAL A 131 -15.66 -9.70 6.20
CA VAL A 131 -14.74 -10.77 6.61
C VAL A 131 -14.80 -11.91 5.57
N PRO A 132 -13.64 -12.48 5.15
CA PRO A 132 -13.62 -13.56 4.17
C PRO A 132 -14.29 -14.83 4.69
N ASP A 133 -14.76 -15.68 3.77
CA ASP A 133 -15.32 -16.99 4.09
C ASP A 133 -14.34 -17.82 4.93
N THR A 134 -14.86 -18.51 5.95
CA THR A 134 -14.18 -19.53 6.74
C THR A 134 -13.34 -20.51 5.92
N ALA A 135 -13.81 -20.92 4.74
CA ALA A 135 -13.07 -21.82 3.86
C ALA A 135 -11.78 -21.18 3.33
N VAL A 136 -11.79 -19.88 3.04
CA VAL A 136 -10.59 -19.12 2.66
C VAL A 136 -9.63 -19.04 3.85
N VAL A 137 -10.13 -18.65 5.02
CA VAL A 137 -9.33 -18.54 6.25
C VAL A 137 -8.67 -19.87 6.63
N ALA A 138 -9.40 -20.98 6.53
CA ALA A 138 -8.88 -22.32 6.79
C ALA A 138 -7.78 -22.70 5.80
N ARG A 139 -7.95 -22.43 4.50
CA ARG A 139 -6.93 -22.69 3.49
C ARG A 139 -5.64 -21.89 3.72
N ILE A 140 -5.75 -20.62 4.11
CA ILE A 140 -4.58 -19.79 4.45
C ILE A 140 -3.89 -20.28 5.72
N SER A 141 -4.67 -20.69 6.73
CA SER A 141 -4.11 -21.30 7.95
C SER A 141 -3.36 -22.61 7.65
N GLN A 142 -3.88 -23.41 6.72
CA GLN A 142 -3.21 -24.63 6.26
C GLN A 142 -1.92 -24.30 5.49
N ALA A 143 -1.94 -23.32 4.58
CA ALA A 143 -0.74 -22.88 3.85
C ALA A 143 0.35 -22.36 4.80
N LEU A 144 -0.03 -21.66 5.87
CA LEU A 144 0.89 -21.21 6.91
C LEU A 144 1.47 -22.39 7.72
N THR A 145 0.67 -23.42 7.99
CA THR A 145 1.16 -24.67 8.59
C THR A 145 2.18 -25.35 7.69
N THR A 146 1.90 -25.43 6.38
CA THR A 146 2.87 -25.92 5.38
C THR A 146 4.16 -25.10 5.41
N ALA A 147 4.05 -23.77 5.46
CA ALA A 147 5.20 -22.87 5.49
C ALA A 147 6.08 -23.05 6.73
N LEU A 148 5.50 -23.42 7.86
CA LEU A 148 6.23 -23.67 9.11
C LEU A 148 6.87 -25.06 9.18
N ALA A 149 6.47 -26.00 8.30
CA ALA A 149 6.96 -27.38 8.28
C ALA A 149 8.34 -27.51 7.61
N VAL A 150 9.30 -26.67 8.01
CA VAL A 150 10.67 -26.62 7.48
C VAL A 150 11.69 -26.39 8.59
N ASN A 151 12.97 -26.66 8.31
CA ASN A 151 14.06 -26.25 9.19
C ASN A 151 14.30 -24.73 9.05
N PRO A 152 14.09 -23.90 10.09
CA PRO A 152 14.24 -22.45 9.99
C PRO A 152 15.66 -21.99 9.65
N GLN A 153 16.69 -22.75 10.01
CA GLN A 153 18.08 -22.44 9.66
C GLN A 153 18.34 -22.60 8.16
N GLN A 154 17.73 -23.62 7.54
CA GLN A 154 17.81 -23.81 6.10
C GLN A 154 17.11 -22.67 5.35
N PHE A 155 15.98 -22.18 5.89
CA PHE A 155 15.18 -21.10 5.32
C PHE A 155 15.33 -19.80 6.09
N ALA A 156 16.57 -19.39 6.42
CA ALA A 156 16.78 -18.18 7.19
C ALA A 156 16.25 -16.93 6.45
N GLN A 157 15.44 -16.13 7.13
CA GLN A 157 14.98 -14.82 6.67
C GLN A 157 15.81 -13.70 7.33
N ARG A 158 16.10 -12.63 6.58
CA ARG A 158 16.87 -11.46 7.02
C ARG A 158 16.07 -10.16 7.04
N ASP A 159 14.84 -10.18 6.55
CA ASP A 159 13.96 -9.03 6.55
C ASP A 159 13.56 -8.67 8.00
N PRO A 160 13.86 -7.43 8.48
CA PRO A 160 13.56 -6.99 9.84
C PRO A 160 12.06 -6.85 10.14
N MET A 161 11.19 -6.94 9.12
CA MET A 161 9.73 -7.02 9.30
C MET A 161 9.32 -8.31 10.04
N PHE A 162 10.15 -9.36 10.02
CA PHE A 162 9.83 -10.64 10.63
C PHE A 162 10.61 -10.88 11.93
N GLN A 163 9.98 -11.58 12.86
CA GLN A 163 10.61 -11.96 14.13
C GLN A 163 11.84 -12.86 13.86
N PRO A 164 12.91 -12.75 14.67
CA PRO A 164 14.05 -13.65 14.57
C PRO A 164 13.63 -15.12 14.60
N GLY A 165 14.16 -15.93 13.69
CA GLY A 165 13.81 -17.35 13.57
C GLY A 165 12.60 -17.65 12.69
N THR A 166 11.90 -16.63 12.17
CA THR A 166 10.84 -16.83 11.17
C THR A 166 11.45 -17.36 9.86
N PRO A 167 10.97 -18.48 9.29
CA PRO A 167 11.50 -18.99 8.04
C PRO A 167 11.04 -18.16 6.83
N SER A 168 11.86 -18.11 5.78
CA SER A 168 11.58 -17.38 4.54
C SER A 168 10.35 -17.90 3.79
N THR A 169 9.90 -19.12 4.09
CA THR A 169 8.63 -19.70 3.61
C THR A 169 7.41 -18.96 4.16
N VAL A 170 7.44 -18.56 5.44
CA VAL A 170 6.39 -17.72 6.05
C VAL A 170 6.42 -16.33 5.44
N ALA A 171 7.62 -15.78 5.19
CA ALA A 171 7.75 -14.50 4.49
C ALA A 171 7.24 -14.56 3.03
N ALA A 172 7.48 -15.67 2.33
CA ALA A 172 6.90 -15.91 1.01
C ALA A 172 5.37 -16.03 1.05
N ALA A 173 4.81 -16.69 2.08
CA ALA A 173 3.36 -16.76 2.29
C ALA A 173 2.73 -15.38 2.55
N TRP A 174 3.36 -14.58 3.43
CA TRP A 174 2.95 -13.20 3.72
C TRP A 174 3.02 -12.33 2.47
N GLY A 175 4.15 -12.39 1.76
CA GLY A 175 4.35 -11.65 0.53
C GLY A 175 3.32 -12.03 -0.53
N ALA A 176 3.02 -13.32 -0.71
CA ALA A 176 2.01 -13.80 -1.63
C ALA A 176 0.61 -13.26 -1.28
N LEU A 177 0.26 -13.27 0.00
CA LEU A 177 -1.01 -12.71 0.47
C LEU A 177 -1.13 -11.21 0.14
N LEU A 178 -0.11 -10.42 0.47
CA LEU A 178 -0.12 -8.97 0.19
C LEU A 178 -0.07 -8.64 -1.30
N TRP A 179 0.71 -9.41 -2.08
CA TRP A 179 0.79 -9.22 -3.53
C TRP A 179 -0.56 -9.52 -4.19
N CYS A 180 -1.22 -10.62 -3.80
CA CYS A 180 -2.56 -10.97 -4.28
C CYS A 180 -3.63 -9.95 -3.87
N ALA A 181 -3.49 -9.33 -2.69
CA ALA A 181 -4.40 -8.28 -2.22
C ALA A 181 -4.36 -7.03 -3.10
N GLY A 182 -3.21 -6.73 -3.73
CA GLY A 182 -2.97 -5.59 -4.62
C GLY A 182 -2.98 -4.22 -3.92
N SER A 183 -4.04 -3.92 -3.17
CA SER A 183 -4.22 -2.78 -2.27
C SER A 183 -4.37 -3.29 -0.83
N PRO A 184 -3.29 -3.61 -0.11
CA PRO A 184 -3.38 -4.23 1.20
C PRO A 184 -3.65 -3.18 2.30
N VAL A 185 -4.88 -2.66 2.32
CA VAL A 185 -5.40 -1.77 3.38
C VAL A 185 -6.34 -2.53 4.29
N VAL A 186 -6.17 -2.38 5.59
CA VAL A 186 -6.96 -3.05 6.62
C VAL A 186 -7.51 -1.99 7.57
N LEU A 187 -8.83 -1.91 7.70
CA LEU A 187 -9.50 -0.90 8.53
C LEU A 187 -9.88 -1.42 9.92
N THR A 188 -10.04 -2.74 10.04
CA THR A 188 -10.49 -3.43 11.26
C THR A 188 -9.73 -4.75 11.41
N GLU A 189 -9.93 -5.46 12.52
CA GLU A 189 -9.33 -6.79 12.69
C GLU A 189 -9.70 -7.71 11.51
N HIS A 190 -8.69 -8.22 10.80
CA HIS A 190 -8.88 -9.08 9.63
C HIS A 190 -8.24 -10.46 9.85
N PRO A 191 -8.99 -11.57 9.70
CA PRO A 191 -8.55 -12.91 10.10
C PRO A 191 -7.30 -13.41 9.37
N LEU A 192 -7.16 -13.04 8.10
CA LEU A 192 -5.99 -13.39 7.30
C LEU A 192 -4.73 -12.67 7.80
N ILE A 193 -4.85 -11.46 8.34
CA ILE A 193 -3.72 -10.69 8.88
C ILE A 193 -3.39 -11.19 10.29
N GLU A 194 -4.42 -11.42 11.12
CA GLU A 194 -4.24 -11.92 12.49
C GLU A 194 -3.42 -13.21 12.54
N SER A 195 -3.54 -14.07 11.51
CA SER A 195 -2.79 -15.32 11.42
C SER A 195 -1.27 -15.11 11.22
N PHE A 196 -0.83 -13.96 10.72
CA PHE A 196 0.59 -13.64 10.50
C PHE A 196 1.22 -12.80 11.61
N ILE A 197 0.43 -12.12 12.45
CA ILE A 197 0.92 -11.26 13.54
C ILE A 197 2.03 -11.90 14.39
N PRO A 198 1.96 -13.18 14.80
CA PRO A 198 3.00 -13.79 15.62
C PRO A 198 4.40 -13.81 14.98
N PHE A 199 4.48 -13.68 13.65
CA PHE A 199 5.73 -13.75 12.89
C PHE A 199 6.25 -12.36 12.51
N LEU A 200 5.49 -11.30 12.77
CA LEU A 200 5.84 -9.93 12.39
C LEU A 200 6.42 -9.17 13.61
N THR A 201 7.39 -8.30 13.35
CA THR A 201 7.88 -7.31 14.35
C THR A 201 6.95 -6.12 14.48
N THR A 202 6.09 -5.92 13.48
CA THR A 202 5.12 -4.83 13.43
C THR A 202 3.84 -5.22 14.17
N SER A 203 3.39 -4.36 15.09
CA SER A 203 2.14 -4.57 15.83
C SER A 203 0.91 -4.46 14.93
N ALA A 204 -0.18 -5.17 15.26
CA ALA A 204 -1.46 -5.13 14.55
C ALA A 204 -1.92 -3.71 14.17
N ASP A 205 -1.82 -2.76 15.11
CA ASP A 205 -2.28 -1.37 14.94
C ASP A 205 -1.47 -0.58 13.90
N GLN A 206 -0.32 -1.09 13.46
CA GLN A 206 0.53 -0.50 12.43
C GLN A 206 0.32 -1.16 11.06
N LEU A 207 -0.48 -2.23 10.97
CA LEU A 207 -0.76 -2.98 9.73
C LEU A 207 -1.96 -2.42 8.96
N HIS A 208 -2.36 -1.16 9.22
CA HIS A 208 -3.45 -0.52 8.49
C HIS A 208 -3.06 -0.19 7.04
N TRP A 209 -1.82 0.30 6.84
CA TRP A 209 -1.29 0.72 5.55
C TRP A 209 -0.08 -0.14 5.18
N MET A 210 -0.33 -1.26 4.53
CA MET A 210 0.75 -2.17 4.13
C MET A 210 1.18 -1.93 2.68
N MET A 211 2.42 -2.29 2.36
CA MET A 211 2.90 -2.27 0.99
C MET A 211 2.90 -3.70 0.43
N PRO A 212 2.29 -3.94 -0.74
CA PRO A 212 2.49 -5.20 -1.42
C PRO A 212 3.96 -5.30 -1.86
N PRO A 213 4.62 -6.46 -1.72
CA PRO A 213 5.95 -6.63 -2.29
C PRO A 213 5.88 -6.56 -3.82
N ASP A 214 6.99 -6.26 -4.47
CA ASP A 214 7.09 -6.40 -5.92
C ASP A 214 7.11 -7.89 -6.32
N PHE A 215 6.65 -8.19 -7.54
CA PHE A 215 6.72 -9.57 -8.07
C PHE A 215 8.15 -10.15 -8.06
N ALA A 216 9.16 -9.30 -8.25
CA ALA A 216 10.57 -9.68 -8.15
C ALA A 216 10.96 -10.17 -6.75
N THR A 217 10.40 -9.57 -5.69
CA THR A 217 10.63 -10.00 -4.30
C THR A 217 10.06 -11.39 -4.05
N LEU A 218 8.87 -11.69 -4.58
CA LEU A 218 8.30 -13.04 -4.50
C LEU A 218 9.16 -14.08 -5.21
N ALA A 219 9.57 -13.77 -6.45
CA ALA A 219 10.50 -14.61 -7.19
C ALA A 219 11.85 -14.76 -6.46
N GLY A 220 12.30 -13.72 -5.75
CA GLY A 220 13.53 -13.71 -4.97
C GLY A 220 13.60 -14.82 -3.93
N TYR A 221 12.50 -15.10 -3.22
CA TYR A 221 12.44 -16.22 -2.27
C TYR A 221 12.72 -17.57 -2.95
N TYR A 222 12.14 -17.79 -4.13
CA TYR A 222 12.33 -18.99 -4.92
C TYR A 222 13.75 -19.08 -5.50
N VAL A 223 14.21 -17.99 -6.11
CA VAL A 223 15.54 -17.87 -6.73
C VAL A 223 16.66 -18.08 -5.72
N HIS A 224 16.52 -17.57 -4.48
CA HIS A 224 17.52 -17.75 -3.44
C HIS A 224 17.78 -19.25 -3.15
N ARG A 225 16.73 -20.09 -3.15
CA ARG A 225 16.90 -21.55 -2.98
C ARG A 225 17.52 -22.22 -4.20
N LEU A 226 17.10 -21.82 -5.41
CA LEU A 226 17.72 -22.31 -6.65
C LEU A 226 19.21 -21.99 -6.70
N GLY A 227 19.60 -20.76 -6.35
CA GLY A 227 20.99 -20.31 -6.30
C GLY A 227 21.83 -21.06 -5.26
N ALA A 228 21.21 -21.53 -4.17
CA ALA A 228 21.84 -22.41 -3.19
C ALA A 228 21.94 -23.88 -3.64
N GLY A 229 21.48 -24.22 -4.86
CA GLY A 229 21.44 -25.59 -5.35
C GLY A 229 20.33 -26.44 -4.74
N ASP A 230 19.41 -25.84 -3.99
CA ASP A 230 18.33 -26.53 -3.28
C ASP A 230 17.01 -26.46 -4.05
N GLY A 231 16.90 -27.31 -5.08
CA GLY A 231 15.68 -27.43 -5.88
C GLY A 231 14.46 -27.89 -5.05
N GLY A 232 14.67 -28.73 -4.03
CA GLY A 232 13.60 -29.19 -3.13
C GLY A 232 13.02 -28.04 -2.31
N GLY A 233 13.88 -27.20 -1.72
CA GLY A 233 13.46 -26.01 -1.00
C GLY A 233 12.85 -24.94 -1.90
N ALA A 234 13.34 -24.80 -3.14
CA ALA A 234 12.72 -23.93 -4.14
C ALA A 234 11.29 -24.40 -4.47
N ALA A 235 11.10 -25.70 -4.73
CA ALA A 235 9.79 -26.29 -4.96
C ALA A 235 8.86 -26.06 -3.75
N HIS A 236 9.37 -26.19 -2.53
CA HIS A 236 8.58 -25.94 -1.33
C HIS A 236 8.13 -24.47 -1.21
N ILE A 237 9.00 -23.50 -1.48
CA ILE A 237 8.62 -22.07 -1.52
C ILE A 237 7.55 -21.80 -2.58
N ALA A 238 7.72 -22.32 -3.80
CA ALA A 238 6.71 -22.18 -4.86
C ALA A 238 5.38 -22.84 -4.46
N ARG A 239 5.42 -23.97 -3.74
CA ARG A 239 4.24 -24.66 -3.24
C ARG A 239 3.49 -23.84 -2.19
N VAL A 240 4.19 -23.22 -1.25
CA VAL A 240 3.58 -22.34 -0.23
C VAL A 240 2.87 -21.15 -0.89
N MET A 241 3.53 -20.48 -1.84
CA MET A 241 2.90 -19.37 -2.58
C MET A 241 1.70 -19.84 -3.40
N TYR A 242 1.79 -21.02 -4.02
CA TYR A 242 0.67 -21.63 -4.72
C TYR A 242 -0.52 -21.91 -3.79
N GLU A 243 -0.29 -22.47 -2.60
CA GLU A 243 -1.35 -22.78 -1.64
C GLU A 243 -2.05 -21.52 -1.12
N VAL A 244 -1.30 -20.44 -0.86
CA VAL A 244 -1.86 -19.13 -0.54
C VAL A 244 -2.71 -18.61 -1.69
N ALA A 245 -2.16 -18.56 -2.90
CA ALA A 245 -2.87 -18.07 -4.08
C ALA A 245 -4.16 -18.88 -4.36
N ALA A 246 -4.07 -20.21 -4.44
CA ALA A 246 -5.21 -21.09 -4.63
C ALA A 246 -6.26 -20.96 -3.51
N GLY A 247 -5.82 -20.71 -2.26
CA GLY A 247 -6.69 -20.44 -1.13
C GLY A 247 -7.58 -19.22 -1.32
N LEU A 248 -7.01 -18.17 -1.92
CA LEU A 248 -7.62 -16.85 -2.17
C LEU A 248 -8.50 -16.79 -3.42
N GLN A 249 -8.37 -17.69 -4.39
CA GLN A 249 -9.12 -17.65 -5.66
C GLN A 249 -10.65 -17.62 -5.48
N ALA A 250 -11.15 -18.15 -4.36
CA ALA A 250 -12.58 -18.15 -4.05
C ALA A 250 -13.12 -16.77 -3.63
N ASP A 251 -12.26 -15.84 -3.23
CA ASP A 251 -12.65 -14.47 -2.86
C ASP A 251 -12.37 -13.52 -4.05
N PRO A 252 -13.42 -12.93 -4.67
CA PRO A 252 -13.27 -12.04 -5.82
C PRO A 252 -12.31 -10.86 -5.58
N ARG A 253 -12.14 -10.42 -4.33
CA ARG A 253 -11.30 -9.27 -3.98
C ARG A 253 -9.81 -9.54 -4.13
N PHE A 254 -9.39 -10.80 -4.06
CA PHE A 254 -8.00 -11.24 -4.23
C PHE A 254 -7.77 -11.93 -5.59
N ARG A 255 -8.87 -12.31 -6.25
CA ARG A 255 -8.86 -13.19 -7.42
C ARG A 255 -7.90 -12.77 -8.55
N PRO A 256 -7.81 -11.49 -8.97
CA PRO A 256 -6.90 -11.11 -10.05
C PRO A 256 -5.44 -11.50 -9.75
N GLY A 257 -4.94 -11.19 -8.55
CA GLY A 257 -3.61 -11.60 -8.11
C GLY A 257 -3.51 -13.10 -7.84
N ALA A 258 -4.52 -13.69 -7.20
CA ALA A 258 -4.54 -15.10 -6.88
C ALA A 258 -4.43 -16.00 -8.13
N ASP A 259 -5.20 -15.72 -9.18
CA ASP A 259 -5.18 -16.47 -10.44
C ASP A 259 -3.80 -16.34 -11.13
N ALA A 260 -3.22 -15.13 -11.15
CA ALA A 260 -1.90 -14.87 -11.71
C ALA A 260 -0.80 -15.64 -10.98
N LEU A 261 -0.74 -15.53 -9.65
CA LEU A 261 0.31 -16.17 -8.85
C LEU A 261 0.17 -17.69 -8.82
N ALA A 262 -1.06 -18.21 -8.75
CA ALA A 262 -1.33 -19.65 -8.80
C ALA A 262 -0.86 -20.24 -10.14
N ALA A 263 -1.13 -19.57 -11.26
CA ALA A 263 -0.69 -20.03 -12.58
C ALA A 263 0.85 -20.09 -12.69
N VAL A 264 1.54 -19.02 -12.28
CA VAL A 264 3.01 -18.95 -12.33
C VAL A 264 3.66 -20.00 -11.42
N THR A 265 3.19 -20.13 -10.19
CA THR A 265 3.77 -21.04 -9.20
C THR A 265 3.48 -22.50 -9.57
N ALA A 266 2.27 -22.82 -10.06
CA ALA A 266 1.94 -24.15 -10.58
C ALA A 266 2.81 -24.56 -11.78
N ALA A 267 3.09 -23.63 -12.69
CA ALA A 267 4.02 -23.86 -13.80
C ALA A 267 5.44 -24.11 -13.30
N SER A 268 5.91 -23.27 -12.37
CA SER A 268 7.26 -23.37 -11.82
C SER A 268 7.49 -24.68 -11.05
N LEU A 269 6.49 -25.18 -10.32
CA LEU A 269 6.55 -26.50 -9.66
C LEU A 269 6.83 -27.66 -10.64
N ARG A 270 6.35 -27.57 -11.88
CA ARG A 270 6.62 -28.58 -12.93
C ARG A 270 7.98 -28.39 -13.61
N MET A 271 8.58 -27.20 -13.48
CA MET A 271 9.76 -26.76 -14.21
C MET A 271 10.98 -26.52 -13.30
N VAL A 272 10.93 -26.91 -12.02
CA VAL A 272 12.01 -26.66 -11.04
C VAL A 272 13.38 -27.10 -11.55
N ASN A 273 13.48 -28.27 -12.19
CA ASN A 273 14.76 -28.75 -12.75
C ASN A 273 15.27 -27.87 -13.90
N GLN A 274 14.36 -27.30 -14.70
CA GLN A 274 14.73 -26.34 -15.74
C GLN A 274 15.15 -25.01 -15.11
N ASP A 275 14.44 -24.55 -14.08
CA ASP A 275 14.79 -23.34 -13.34
C ASP A 275 16.15 -23.46 -12.63
N MET A 276 16.48 -24.63 -12.09
CA MET A 276 17.81 -24.94 -11.56
C MET A 276 18.93 -24.83 -12.60
N ALA A 277 18.63 -25.09 -13.88
CA ALA A 277 19.57 -24.83 -14.96
C ALA A 277 19.61 -23.35 -15.33
N THR A 278 18.44 -22.71 -15.41
CA THR A 278 18.28 -21.30 -15.82
C THR A 278 18.86 -20.31 -14.81
N VAL A 279 18.84 -20.63 -13.50
CA VAL A 279 19.34 -19.72 -12.44
C VAL A 279 20.82 -19.37 -12.62
N ARG A 280 21.59 -20.17 -13.36
CA ARG A 280 22.98 -19.90 -13.74
C ARG A 280 23.14 -18.62 -14.57
N TYR A 281 22.07 -18.20 -15.26
CA TYR A 281 22.02 -16.95 -16.01
C TYR A 281 21.58 -15.75 -15.15
N GLY A 282 21.41 -15.94 -13.84
CA GLY A 282 21.09 -14.90 -12.87
C GLY A 282 19.61 -14.85 -12.46
N PRO A 283 19.28 -14.05 -11.42
CA PRO A 283 17.93 -13.93 -10.88
C PRO A 283 16.92 -13.36 -11.90
N GLU A 284 17.36 -12.44 -12.74
CA GLU A 284 16.52 -11.82 -13.77
C GLU A 284 16.02 -12.84 -14.81
N ALA A 285 16.82 -13.86 -15.14
CA ALA A 285 16.40 -14.91 -16.08
C ALA A 285 15.20 -15.69 -15.54
N ILE A 286 15.20 -16.02 -14.25
CA ILE A 286 14.08 -16.69 -13.59
C ILE A 286 12.86 -15.76 -13.50
N LEU A 287 13.08 -14.48 -13.22
CA LEU A 287 11.99 -13.49 -13.18
C LEU A 287 11.31 -13.35 -14.54
N GLN A 288 12.07 -13.32 -15.63
CA GLN A 288 11.52 -13.30 -16.99
C GLN A 288 10.74 -14.58 -17.31
N GLU A 289 11.24 -15.75 -16.88
CA GLU A 289 10.53 -17.02 -17.01
C GLU A 289 9.21 -17.03 -16.23
N TRP A 290 9.20 -16.49 -15.01
CA TRP A 290 7.98 -16.34 -14.21
C TRP A 290 6.96 -15.43 -14.89
N ARG A 291 7.40 -14.29 -15.46
CA ARG A 291 6.53 -13.40 -16.24
C ARG A 291 5.94 -14.11 -17.46
N ARG A 292 6.75 -14.87 -18.19
CA ARG A 292 6.30 -15.64 -19.37
C ARG A 292 5.28 -16.74 -19.03
N ARG A 293 5.36 -17.30 -17.81
CA ARG A 293 4.44 -18.33 -17.33
C ARG A 293 3.08 -17.79 -16.90
N CYS A 294 2.94 -16.48 -16.70
CA CYS A 294 1.66 -15.86 -16.38
C CYS A 294 0.77 -15.87 -17.63
N PRO A 295 -0.38 -16.56 -17.62
CA PRO A 295 -1.32 -16.52 -18.73
C PRO A 295 -1.81 -15.09 -18.98
N ALA A 296 -2.09 -14.75 -20.24
CA ALA A 296 -2.48 -13.39 -20.63
C ALA A 296 -3.77 -12.93 -19.93
N GLU A 297 -4.68 -13.86 -19.64
CA GLU A 297 -5.91 -13.65 -18.87
C GLU A 297 -5.70 -13.19 -17.44
N PHE A 298 -4.52 -13.43 -16.86
CA PHE A 298 -4.20 -13.06 -15.49
C PHE A 298 -3.09 -12.02 -15.42
N ALA A 299 -2.75 -11.37 -16.52
CA ALA A 299 -1.59 -10.46 -16.59
C ALA A 299 -1.81 -9.10 -15.90
N THR A 300 -3.04 -8.69 -15.60
CA THR A 300 -3.35 -7.37 -15.03
C THR A 300 -2.52 -7.01 -13.79
N PRO A 301 -2.36 -7.87 -12.78
CA PRO A 301 -1.53 -7.57 -11.61
C PRO A 301 -0.04 -7.42 -11.94
N MET A 302 0.44 -8.03 -13.03
CA MET A 302 1.83 -7.88 -13.49
C MET A 302 2.11 -6.46 -13.97
N VAL A 303 1.11 -5.75 -14.52
CA VAL A 303 1.28 -4.39 -15.07
C VAL A 303 1.77 -3.41 -14.01
N ARG A 304 1.32 -3.59 -12.75
CA ARG A 304 1.80 -2.80 -11.59
C ARG A 304 3.31 -2.85 -11.44
N ASP A 305 3.91 -3.99 -11.77
CA ASP A 305 5.34 -4.27 -11.61
C ASP A 305 6.15 -4.08 -12.89
N THR A 306 5.59 -4.40 -14.07
CA THR A 306 6.30 -4.36 -15.35
C THR A 306 6.21 -3.01 -16.05
N ALA A 307 5.12 -2.28 -15.83
CA ALA A 307 4.84 -1.00 -16.47
C ALA A 307 4.07 -0.07 -15.50
N PRO A 308 4.69 0.38 -14.39
CA PRO A 308 4.01 1.18 -13.36
C PRO A 308 3.38 2.47 -13.91
N GLY A 309 3.93 3.04 -14.98
CA GLY A 309 3.35 4.20 -15.65
C GLY A 309 2.05 3.89 -16.42
N GLU A 310 1.97 2.74 -17.09
CA GLU A 310 0.71 2.31 -17.73
C GLU A 310 -0.32 1.90 -16.67
N TYR A 311 0.13 1.25 -15.58
CA TYR A 311 -0.73 0.98 -14.43
C TYR A 311 -1.32 2.26 -13.83
N LEU A 312 -0.51 3.32 -13.68
CA LEU A 312 -0.97 4.64 -13.21
C LEU A 312 -2.09 5.18 -14.11
N ARG A 313 -1.95 5.09 -15.44
CA ARG A 313 -2.94 5.59 -16.40
C ARG A 313 -4.26 4.82 -16.31
N LEU A 314 -4.19 3.50 -16.18
CA LEU A 314 -5.38 2.65 -16.02
C LEU A 314 -6.07 2.87 -14.66
N ALA A 315 -5.30 2.98 -13.57
CA ALA A 315 -5.85 3.23 -12.25
C ALA A 315 -6.44 4.65 -12.14
N LEU A 316 -5.88 5.63 -12.87
CA LEU A 316 -6.44 6.97 -12.94
C LEU A 316 -7.77 7.00 -13.71
N TYR A 317 -7.89 6.21 -14.79
CA TYR A 317 -9.19 6.00 -15.46
C TYR A 317 -10.23 5.48 -14.46
N ASP A 318 -9.88 4.45 -13.67
CA ASP A 318 -10.79 3.87 -12.68
C ASP A 318 -11.16 4.87 -11.59
N LEU A 319 -10.20 5.68 -11.13
CA LEU A 319 -10.44 6.75 -10.17
C LEU A 319 -11.43 7.78 -10.72
N GLN A 320 -11.28 8.17 -11.99
CA GLN A 320 -12.18 9.13 -12.63
C GLN A 320 -13.61 8.59 -12.72
N GLU A 321 -13.80 7.31 -13.07
CA GLU A 321 -15.12 6.67 -13.06
C GLU A 321 -15.74 6.62 -11.64
N ILE A 322 -14.94 6.26 -10.62
CA ILE A 322 -15.39 6.21 -9.22
C ILE A 322 -15.81 7.60 -8.75
N VAL A 323 -14.99 8.63 -9.00
CA VAL A 323 -15.27 10.01 -8.60
C VAL A 323 -16.51 10.55 -9.31
N ALA A 324 -16.70 10.22 -10.59
CA ALA A 324 -17.92 10.59 -11.32
C ALA A 324 -19.17 9.93 -10.72
N GLY A 325 -19.08 8.64 -10.36
CA GLY A 325 -20.17 7.91 -9.72
C GLY A 325 -20.56 8.48 -8.35
N LEU A 326 -19.57 8.85 -7.52
CA LEU A 326 -19.80 9.40 -6.19
C LEU A 326 -20.28 10.85 -6.19
N SER A 327 -19.75 11.68 -7.09
CA SER A 327 -20.06 13.12 -7.10
C SER A 327 -21.26 13.52 -7.94
N GLY A 328 -21.80 12.60 -8.73
CA GLY A 328 -22.95 12.84 -9.60
C GLY A 328 -22.66 13.84 -10.73
N PRO A 329 -23.71 14.30 -11.43
CA PRO A 329 -23.59 15.30 -12.49
C PRO A 329 -23.09 16.62 -11.91
N ARG A 330 -21.90 17.06 -12.31
CA ARG A 330 -21.45 18.43 -12.02
C ARG A 330 -21.78 19.37 -13.19
N PRO A 331 -22.14 20.64 -12.89
CA PRO A 331 -22.33 21.65 -13.93
C PRO A 331 -20.97 22.03 -14.52
N ALA A 332 -20.78 21.72 -15.80
CA ALA A 332 -19.55 22.07 -16.52
C ALA A 332 -19.30 23.58 -16.45
N ALA A 333 -18.22 23.99 -15.77
CA ALA A 333 -17.84 25.39 -15.57
C ALA A 333 -17.26 26.07 -16.84
N ALA A 334 -17.76 25.69 -18.02
CA ALA A 334 -17.21 25.85 -19.37
C ALA A 334 -16.25 24.72 -19.81
N GLY A 335 -16.65 23.98 -20.86
CA GLY A 335 -15.92 22.84 -21.42
C GLY A 335 -16.83 21.65 -21.72
N ARG A 336 -16.25 20.53 -22.16
CA ARG A 336 -16.98 19.27 -22.38
C ARG A 336 -17.15 18.54 -21.05
N SER A 337 -18.28 17.88 -20.80
CA SER A 337 -18.58 17.24 -19.50
C SER A 337 -17.58 16.14 -19.12
N HIS A 338 -17.02 15.41 -20.08
CA HIS A 338 -15.99 14.39 -19.82
C HIS A 338 -14.65 14.97 -19.38
N ASP A 339 -14.35 16.22 -19.73
CA ASP A 339 -13.17 16.90 -19.21
C ASP A 339 -13.33 17.22 -17.72
N GLU A 340 -14.56 17.42 -17.24
CA GLU A 340 -14.82 17.65 -15.81
C GLU A 340 -14.60 16.39 -14.97
N VAL A 341 -15.06 15.23 -15.43
CA VAL A 341 -14.80 13.92 -14.78
C VAL A 341 -13.29 13.68 -14.63
N ARG A 342 -12.53 13.94 -15.70
CA ARG A 342 -11.07 13.85 -15.69
C ARG A 342 -10.45 14.81 -14.67
N ARG A 343 -10.84 16.08 -14.72
CA ARG A 343 -10.33 17.12 -13.82
C ARG A 343 -10.65 16.83 -12.35
N ALA A 344 -11.82 16.27 -12.07
CA ALA A 344 -12.20 15.86 -10.72
C ALA A 344 -11.31 14.71 -10.20
N GLY A 345 -11.08 13.66 -11.01
CA GLY A 345 -10.14 12.59 -10.64
C GLY A 345 -8.71 13.09 -10.45
N ILE A 346 -8.24 14.01 -11.31
CA ILE A 346 -6.94 14.67 -11.16
C ILE A 346 -6.86 15.49 -9.87
N ALA A 347 -7.94 16.17 -9.48
CA ALA A 347 -7.98 16.93 -8.24
C ALA A 347 -7.88 16.02 -7.01
N VAL A 348 -8.49 14.84 -7.03
CA VAL A 348 -8.35 13.83 -5.97
C VAL A 348 -6.92 13.31 -5.90
N LEU A 349 -6.30 12.96 -7.03
CA LEU A 349 -4.88 12.59 -7.08
C LEU A 349 -3.97 13.72 -6.56
N ALA A 350 -4.28 14.98 -6.88
CA ALA A 350 -3.53 16.15 -6.43
C ALA A 350 -3.54 16.31 -4.91
N ALA A 351 -4.63 15.92 -4.22
CA ALA A 351 -4.71 16.00 -2.77
C ALA A 351 -3.63 15.14 -2.09
N ASP A 352 -3.36 13.94 -2.62
CA ASP A 352 -2.32 13.06 -2.09
C ASP A 352 -0.91 13.55 -2.47
N LEU A 353 -0.74 14.04 -3.71
CA LEU A 353 0.54 14.58 -4.18
C LEU A 353 0.95 15.88 -3.48
N GLN A 354 0.03 16.60 -2.84
CA GLN A 354 0.31 17.82 -2.09
C GLN A 354 1.39 17.61 -1.01
N ALA A 355 1.45 16.42 -0.40
CA ALA A 355 2.46 16.06 0.60
C ALA A 355 3.83 15.73 0.00
N ALA A 356 3.92 15.50 -1.32
CA ALA A 356 5.16 15.18 -2.03
C ALA A 356 5.29 15.94 -3.37
N PRO A 357 5.41 17.28 -3.37
CA PRO A 357 5.49 18.06 -4.61
C PRO A 357 6.64 17.66 -5.54
N GLY A 358 7.73 17.11 -4.99
CA GLY A 358 8.87 16.60 -5.78
C GLY A 358 8.54 15.40 -6.67
N ALA A 359 7.43 14.69 -6.43
CA ALA A 359 6.98 13.58 -7.26
C ALA A 359 6.29 14.04 -8.57
N LEU A 360 5.93 15.33 -8.65
CA LEU A 360 5.12 15.86 -9.74
C LEU A 360 5.72 15.64 -11.15
N PRO A 361 7.02 15.89 -11.41
CA PRO A 361 7.59 15.67 -12.74
C PRO A 361 7.53 14.21 -13.20
N ALA A 362 7.68 13.26 -12.27
CA ALA A 362 7.62 11.83 -12.57
C ALA A 362 6.21 11.39 -12.99
N VAL A 363 5.17 12.03 -12.42
CA VAL A 363 3.77 11.75 -12.73
C VAL A 363 3.32 12.43 -14.01
N GLN A 364 3.70 13.70 -14.23
CA GLN A 364 3.23 14.50 -15.37
C GLN A 364 3.51 13.88 -16.74
N HIS A 365 4.61 13.14 -16.89
CA HIS A 365 4.95 12.47 -18.16
C HIS A 365 3.92 11.40 -18.60
N TRP A 366 3.16 10.86 -17.66
CA TRP A 366 2.15 9.83 -17.92
C TRP A 366 0.74 10.38 -18.14
N LEU A 367 0.57 11.71 -18.00
CA LEU A 367 -0.71 12.38 -18.12
C LEU A 367 -0.82 13.07 -19.49
N ASP A 368 -2.04 13.18 -20.00
CA ASP A 368 -2.30 14.06 -21.14
C ASP A 368 -2.09 15.55 -20.75
N ALA A 369 -1.88 16.40 -21.74
CA ALA A 369 -1.54 17.81 -21.53
C ALA A 369 -2.58 18.59 -20.69
N ASP A 370 -3.88 18.27 -20.79
CA ASP A 370 -4.92 18.93 -20.00
C ASP A 370 -4.94 18.41 -18.55
N SER A 371 -4.76 17.11 -18.33
CA SER A 371 -4.58 16.53 -16.99
C SER A 371 -3.35 17.08 -16.29
N ALA A 372 -2.22 17.17 -16.99
CA ALA A 372 -0.97 17.70 -16.43
C ALA A 372 -1.09 19.18 -16.04
N ARG A 373 -1.72 20.01 -16.89
CA ARG A 373 -2.02 21.42 -16.58
C ARG A 373 -2.97 21.54 -15.39
N THR A 374 -4.03 20.73 -15.35
CA THR A 374 -4.99 20.72 -14.23
C THR A 374 -4.28 20.35 -12.94
N LEU A 375 -3.46 19.30 -12.95
CA LEU A 375 -2.70 18.87 -11.77
C LEU A 375 -1.80 20.00 -11.25
N GLN A 376 -1.03 20.64 -12.14
CA GLN A 376 -0.20 21.78 -11.78
C GLN A 376 -1.01 22.94 -11.22
N ALA A 377 -2.12 23.31 -11.88
CA ALA A 377 -2.97 24.43 -11.47
C ALA A 377 -3.59 24.18 -10.08
N VAL A 378 -4.16 22.98 -9.86
CA VAL A 378 -4.74 22.59 -8.58
C VAL A 378 -3.70 22.63 -7.47
N LEU A 379 -2.48 22.13 -7.69
CA LEU A 379 -1.40 22.14 -6.69
C LEU A 379 -0.85 23.54 -6.41
N THR A 380 -0.84 24.42 -7.40
CA THR A 380 -0.22 25.77 -7.29
C THR A 380 -1.17 26.81 -6.72
N ASP A 381 -2.46 26.74 -7.03
CA ASP A 381 -3.47 27.72 -6.60
C ASP A 381 -4.32 27.19 -5.43
N PRO A 382 -4.14 27.71 -4.21
CA PRO A 382 -4.96 27.35 -3.05
C PRO A 382 -6.45 27.69 -3.16
N ALA A 383 -6.80 28.66 -4.01
CA ALA A 383 -8.18 29.06 -4.25
C ALA A 383 -8.85 28.28 -5.39
N HIS A 384 -8.14 27.31 -5.98
CA HIS A 384 -8.65 26.55 -7.12
C HIS A 384 -9.96 25.81 -6.76
N PRO A 385 -11.04 25.93 -7.54
CA PRO A 385 -12.37 25.41 -7.17
C PRO A 385 -12.40 23.88 -6.98
N LEU A 386 -11.56 23.15 -7.72
CA LEU A 386 -11.43 21.70 -7.57
C LEU A 386 -10.84 21.25 -6.21
N ARG A 387 -10.22 22.13 -5.42
CA ARG A 387 -9.84 21.81 -4.03
C ARG A 387 -11.02 21.64 -3.09
N SER A 388 -12.25 21.91 -3.56
CA SER A 388 -13.47 21.47 -2.86
C SER A 388 -13.59 19.94 -2.77
N LEU A 389 -12.86 19.20 -3.62
CA LEU A 389 -12.76 17.73 -3.59
C LEU A 389 -11.66 17.20 -2.67
N TRP A 390 -10.92 18.08 -1.98
CA TRP A 390 -9.85 17.66 -1.08
C TRP A 390 -10.41 17.33 0.30
N PRO A 391 -9.84 16.31 0.98
CA PRO A 391 -10.10 16.09 2.38
C PRO A 391 -9.81 17.32 3.23
N ARG A 392 -10.62 17.53 4.28
CA ARG A 392 -10.40 18.58 5.29
C ARG A 392 -10.54 17.98 6.67
N ASP A 393 -9.60 18.26 7.56
CA ASP A 393 -9.60 17.75 8.93
C ASP A 393 -9.76 16.22 9.02
N GLY A 394 -9.14 15.49 8.07
CA GLY A 394 -9.24 14.03 7.99
C GLY A 394 -10.60 13.48 7.51
N ARG A 395 -11.48 14.35 7.02
CA ARG A 395 -12.83 13.99 6.54
C ARG A 395 -12.96 14.11 5.02
N LEU A 396 -13.76 13.21 4.46
CA LEU A 396 -14.09 13.25 3.03
C LEU A 396 -15.07 14.40 2.76
N PRO A 397 -14.88 15.19 1.68
CA PRO A 397 -15.79 16.28 1.35
C PRO A 397 -17.18 15.75 0.96
N ASP A 398 -18.21 16.57 1.19
CA ASP A 398 -19.63 16.20 0.95
C ASP A 398 -19.85 15.63 -0.46
N ALA A 399 -19.18 16.20 -1.46
CA ALA A 399 -19.31 15.78 -2.86
C ALA A 399 -18.73 14.39 -3.17
N LEU A 400 -17.95 13.80 -2.28
CA LEU A 400 -17.43 12.43 -2.42
C LEU A 400 -17.98 11.51 -1.33
N ARG A 401 -18.72 12.06 -0.36
CA ARG A 401 -19.38 11.27 0.68
C ARG A 401 -20.57 10.56 0.05
N GLY A 402 -20.66 9.26 0.28
CA GLY A 402 -21.73 8.40 -0.24
C GLY A 402 -22.13 7.37 0.79
N GLU A 403 -23.36 6.86 0.66
CA GLU A 403 -23.89 5.78 1.51
C GLU A 403 -23.51 4.39 0.98
N ASP A 404 -22.89 4.31 -0.20
CA ASP A 404 -22.45 3.06 -0.82
C ASP A 404 -21.04 2.65 -0.32
N PRO A 405 -20.94 1.64 0.57
CA PRO A 405 -19.65 1.19 1.10
C PRO A 405 -18.74 0.59 0.03
N ASP A 406 -19.30 0.01 -1.04
CA ASP A 406 -18.51 -0.63 -2.10
C ASP A 406 -17.85 0.43 -3.00
N ALA A 407 -18.55 1.52 -3.29
CA ALA A 407 -18.00 2.67 -4.00
C ALA A 407 -16.89 3.36 -3.19
N LEU A 408 -17.07 3.51 -1.88
CA LEU A 408 -16.04 4.07 -0.99
C LEU A 408 -14.85 3.12 -0.83
N ALA A 409 -15.06 1.81 -0.71
CA ALA A 409 -13.97 0.83 -0.68
C ALA A 409 -13.16 0.85 -1.99
N ALA A 410 -13.83 1.01 -3.13
CA ALA A 410 -13.18 1.17 -4.42
C ALA A 410 -12.39 2.47 -4.52
N LEU A 411 -12.93 3.60 -4.02
CA LEU A 411 -12.22 4.87 -3.95
C LEU A 411 -10.96 4.73 -3.09
N LEU A 412 -11.06 4.07 -1.93
CA LEU A 412 -9.93 3.81 -1.04
C LEU A 412 -8.87 2.97 -1.75
N ALA A 413 -9.22 1.80 -2.27
CA ALA A 413 -8.28 0.89 -2.92
C ALA A 413 -7.56 1.56 -4.10
N THR A 414 -8.32 2.28 -4.93
CA THR A 414 -7.80 2.93 -6.13
C THR A 414 -6.88 4.09 -5.78
N SER A 415 -7.31 4.98 -4.87
CA SER A 415 -6.48 6.11 -4.43
C SER A 415 -5.22 5.66 -3.69
N TYR A 416 -5.31 4.65 -2.83
CA TYR A 416 -4.14 4.08 -2.13
C TYR A 416 -3.15 3.47 -3.11
N THR A 417 -3.63 2.67 -4.07
CA THR A 417 -2.75 2.02 -5.05
C THR A 417 -2.14 3.03 -6.02
N LEU A 418 -2.87 4.08 -6.41
CA LEU A 418 -2.31 5.23 -7.13
C LEU A 418 -1.20 5.90 -6.32
N GLY A 419 -1.45 6.13 -5.03
CA GLY A 419 -0.49 6.51 -3.99
C GLY A 419 0.84 5.79 -4.12
N LEU A 420 0.79 4.47 -3.94
CA LEU A 420 1.96 3.59 -4.03
C LEU A 420 2.63 3.64 -5.41
N THR A 421 1.83 3.73 -6.47
CA THR A 421 2.34 3.74 -7.85
C THR A 421 3.13 5.01 -8.16
N TRP A 422 2.62 6.19 -7.79
CA TRP A 422 3.38 7.42 -8.02
C TRP A 422 4.59 7.53 -7.08
N CYS A 423 4.52 7.00 -5.85
CA CYS A 423 5.67 6.88 -4.96
C CYS A 423 6.80 6.07 -5.64
N ARG A 424 6.44 4.94 -6.26
CA ARG A 424 7.38 4.10 -7.02
C ARG A 424 7.96 4.82 -8.24
N LEU A 425 7.13 5.51 -9.02
CA LEU A 425 7.59 6.26 -10.19
C LEU A 425 8.55 7.40 -9.81
N ALA A 426 8.26 8.10 -8.71
CA ALA A 426 9.07 9.20 -8.21
C ALA A 426 10.24 8.74 -7.32
N GLN A 427 10.36 7.45 -7.02
CA GLN A 427 11.36 6.88 -6.11
C GLN A 427 11.34 7.53 -4.72
N VAL A 428 10.14 7.80 -4.20
CA VAL A 428 9.92 8.36 -2.86
C VAL A 428 9.20 7.34 -1.97
N PRO A 429 9.55 7.25 -0.68
CA PRO A 429 8.86 6.33 0.23
C PRO A 429 7.41 6.80 0.47
N PRO A 430 6.45 5.87 0.57
CA PRO A 430 5.08 6.24 0.93
C PRO A 430 4.99 6.69 2.41
N PRO A 431 4.01 7.54 2.75
CA PRO A 431 3.81 7.98 4.13
C PRO A 431 3.41 6.81 5.04
N SER A 432 3.99 6.76 6.25
CA SER A 432 3.68 5.72 7.25
C SER A 432 2.24 5.77 7.77
N THR A 433 1.58 6.93 7.68
CA THR A 433 0.19 7.14 8.09
C THR A 433 -0.83 6.94 6.96
N GLY A 434 -0.38 6.60 5.73
CA GLY A 434 -1.21 6.55 4.53
C GLY A 434 -1.37 7.92 3.85
N PHE A 435 -2.03 7.96 2.69
CA PHE A 435 -2.26 9.21 1.95
C PHE A 435 -3.54 9.92 2.39
N ALA A 436 -3.66 11.23 2.12
CA ALA A 436 -4.72 12.07 2.64
C ALA A 436 -6.13 11.60 2.24
N VAL A 437 -6.32 11.23 0.97
CA VAL A 437 -7.59 10.73 0.45
C VAL A 437 -7.92 9.35 1.04
N PRO A 438 -7.06 8.31 0.94
CA PRO A 438 -7.29 7.03 1.60
C PRO A 438 -7.62 7.15 3.09
N GLN A 439 -6.91 8.00 3.84
CA GLN A 439 -7.19 8.22 5.26
C GLN A 439 -8.59 8.79 5.49
N ALA A 440 -9.00 9.78 4.70
CA ALA A 440 -10.32 10.37 4.81
C ALA A 440 -11.44 9.39 4.46
N VAL A 441 -11.23 8.55 3.43
CA VAL A 441 -12.19 7.51 3.05
C VAL A 441 -12.25 6.41 4.12
N ALA A 442 -11.11 6.03 4.69
CA ALA A 442 -11.04 5.08 5.81
C ALA A 442 -11.86 5.57 7.01
N ALA A 443 -11.71 6.86 7.38
CA ALA A 443 -12.48 7.46 8.46
C ALA A 443 -14.00 7.41 8.22
N GLU A 444 -14.46 7.62 6.98
CA GLU A 444 -15.87 7.48 6.61
C GLU A 444 -16.35 6.02 6.67
N LEU A 445 -15.57 5.07 6.13
CA LEU A 445 -15.91 3.63 6.15
C LEU A 445 -15.98 3.06 7.57
N THR A 446 -15.16 3.56 8.49
CA THR A 446 -15.18 3.17 9.92
C THR A 446 -16.17 3.96 10.77
N SER A 447 -16.90 4.91 10.18
CA SER A 447 -17.85 5.73 10.91
C SER A 447 -19.04 4.89 11.41
N PRO A 448 -19.65 5.21 12.56
CA PRO A 448 -20.82 4.49 13.07
C PRO A 448 -22.02 4.48 12.10
N ALA A 449 -22.07 5.43 11.16
CA ALA A 449 -23.12 5.50 10.14
C ALA A 449 -22.95 4.41 9.06
N MET A 450 -21.72 4.01 8.77
CA MET A 450 -21.37 3.00 7.76
C MET A 450 -21.07 1.63 8.37
N HIS A 451 -20.76 1.59 9.67
CA HIS A 451 -20.40 0.38 10.39
C HIS A 451 -21.47 0.01 11.41
N THR A 452 -22.41 -0.85 11.01
CA THR A 452 -23.34 -1.50 11.95
C THR A 452 -22.58 -2.63 12.66
N PRO A 453 -22.33 -2.56 13.98
CA PRO A 453 -21.71 -3.67 14.69
C PRO A 453 -22.60 -4.91 14.59
N PRO A 454 -22.03 -6.13 14.46
CA PRO A 454 -22.83 -7.35 14.42
C PRO A 454 -23.73 -7.43 15.66
N SER A 455 -24.98 -7.86 15.47
CA SER A 455 -25.91 -8.05 16.59
C SER A 455 -25.34 -9.06 17.58
N THR A 456 -25.46 -8.75 18.88
CA THR A 456 -24.89 -9.47 20.02
C THR A 456 -25.21 -10.97 20.16
N ASP A 457 -26.01 -11.56 19.26
CA ASP A 457 -26.44 -12.97 19.31
C ASP A 457 -25.83 -13.89 18.24
N GLU A 458 -25.02 -13.38 17.30
CA GLU A 458 -24.35 -14.22 16.30
C GLU A 458 -22.82 -14.14 16.45
N LEU A 459 -22.24 -15.08 17.20
CA LEU A 459 -20.80 -15.33 17.20
C LEU A 459 -20.37 -15.63 15.76
N SER A 460 -19.48 -14.83 15.20
CA SER A 460 -18.96 -15.12 13.87
C SER A 460 -18.18 -16.44 13.91
N ALA A 461 -18.14 -17.16 12.80
CA ALA A 461 -17.31 -18.37 12.71
C ALA A 461 -15.83 -18.08 12.97
N TRP A 462 -15.38 -16.83 12.78
CA TRP A 462 -14.05 -16.38 13.18
C TRP A 462 -13.90 -16.27 14.71
N ASP A 463 -14.90 -15.76 15.42
CA ASP A 463 -14.88 -15.72 16.89
C ASP A 463 -14.79 -17.13 17.47
N ILE A 464 -15.45 -18.10 16.83
CA ILE A 464 -15.35 -19.52 17.18
C ILE A 464 -13.93 -20.05 16.93
N ILE A 465 -13.30 -19.72 15.81
CA ILE A 465 -11.91 -20.11 15.50
C ILE A 465 -10.92 -19.43 16.47
N LYS A 466 -11.12 -18.16 16.80
CA LYS A 466 -10.30 -17.37 17.75
C LYS A 466 -10.41 -17.97 19.15
N ALA A 467 -11.61 -18.32 19.58
CA ALA A 467 -11.86 -19.02 20.85
C ALA A 467 -11.25 -20.44 20.86
N ALA A 468 -11.39 -21.20 19.77
CA ALA A 468 -10.81 -22.54 19.65
C ALA A 468 -9.27 -22.51 19.64
N ARG A 469 -8.65 -21.52 18.98
CA ARG A 469 -7.19 -21.31 19.03
C ARG A 469 -6.73 -20.95 20.44
N ALA A 470 -7.44 -20.04 21.11
CA ALA A 470 -7.15 -19.70 22.50
C ALA A 470 -7.28 -20.93 23.43
N HIS A 471 -8.30 -21.76 23.20
CA HIS A 471 -8.53 -22.99 23.94
C HIS A 471 -7.42 -24.03 23.69
N MET A 472 -7.05 -24.32 22.43
CA MET A 472 -5.94 -25.24 22.13
C MET A 472 -4.58 -24.71 22.57
N ALA A 473 -4.37 -23.39 22.63
CA ALA A 473 -3.18 -22.80 23.21
C ALA A 473 -3.15 -22.99 24.73
N ALA A 474 -4.29 -22.85 25.40
CA ALA A 474 -4.44 -23.13 26.82
C ALA A 474 -4.29 -24.63 27.14
N GLU A 475 -4.79 -25.54 26.29
CA GLU A 475 -4.60 -26.99 26.45
C GLU A 475 -3.14 -27.42 26.25
N ARG A 476 -2.42 -26.83 25.28
CA ARG A 476 -0.97 -27.08 25.14
C ARG A 476 -0.16 -26.57 26.33
N ALA A 477 -0.58 -25.44 26.91
CA ALA A 477 0.00 -24.94 28.15
C ALA A 477 -0.29 -25.89 29.33
N ALA A 478 -1.51 -26.40 29.43
CA ALA A 478 -1.95 -27.31 30.50
C ALA A 478 -1.37 -28.74 30.37
N ALA A 479 -1.09 -29.20 29.14
CA ALA A 479 -0.45 -30.51 28.90
C ALA A 479 1.08 -30.48 29.03
N GLY A 480 1.67 -29.30 29.31
CA GLY A 480 3.12 -29.07 29.40
C GLY A 480 3.71 -29.14 30.81
N ALA A 481 2.93 -29.41 31.86
CA ALA A 481 3.42 -29.55 33.23
C ALA A 481 3.44 -31.03 33.68
N ASP A 482 4.66 -31.53 33.93
CA ASP A 482 5.02 -32.75 34.68
C ASP A 482 4.32 -34.08 34.33
N LEU A 483 4.93 -34.82 33.38
CA LEU A 483 5.15 -36.26 33.55
C LEU A 483 6.63 -36.57 33.28
N PRO A 484 7.32 -37.30 34.17
CA PRO A 484 8.72 -37.63 33.97
C PRO A 484 8.87 -38.54 32.75
N VAL A 485 9.56 -38.04 31.73
CA VAL A 485 10.08 -38.84 30.62
C VAL A 485 11.01 -39.89 31.21
N ALA A 486 10.62 -41.16 31.12
CA ALA A 486 11.47 -42.28 31.49
C ALA A 486 12.79 -42.21 30.70
N PRO A 487 13.93 -42.54 31.32
CA PRO A 487 15.23 -42.41 30.67
C PRO A 487 15.30 -43.29 29.41
N VAL A 488 15.66 -42.66 28.30
CA VAL A 488 16.01 -43.32 27.04
C VAL A 488 17.23 -44.22 27.32
N PRO A 489 17.17 -45.54 27.04
CA PRO A 489 18.36 -46.39 27.15
C PRO A 489 19.37 -46.01 26.06
N GLU A 490 20.64 -45.90 26.44
CA GLU A 490 21.76 -45.68 25.53
C GLU A 490 21.81 -46.73 24.39
N PRO A 491 22.25 -46.33 23.18
CA PRO A 491 22.38 -47.26 22.07
C PRO A 491 23.57 -48.19 22.30
N ALA A 492 23.30 -49.48 22.52
CA ALA A 492 24.32 -50.52 22.42
C ALA A 492 24.82 -50.61 20.98
N GLN A 493 26.12 -50.38 20.79
CA GLN A 493 26.83 -50.71 19.55
C GLN A 493 26.81 -52.24 19.38
N GLU A 494 26.04 -52.71 18.39
CA GLU A 494 26.12 -54.10 17.92
C GLU A 494 26.41 -54.11 16.41
N ALA A 495 27.35 -54.96 16.01
CA ALA A 495 27.94 -55.04 14.68
C ALA A 495 26.90 -55.41 13.59
N PRO A 496 27.14 -55.05 12.30
CA PRO A 496 26.17 -55.24 11.24
C PRO A 496 26.02 -56.73 10.90
N GLY A 497 24.89 -57.32 11.29
CA GLY A 497 24.42 -58.62 10.80
C GLY A 497 23.78 -58.50 9.40
N PRO A 498 23.75 -59.60 8.61
CA PRO A 498 23.31 -59.59 7.23
C PRO A 498 21.79 -59.29 7.10
N PRO A 499 21.35 -58.71 5.97
CA PRO A 499 19.97 -58.27 5.81
C PRO A 499 18.99 -59.46 5.80
N PRO A 500 17.88 -59.42 6.56
CA PRO A 500 16.84 -60.44 6.46
C PRO A 500 16.03 -60.27 5.17
N ALA A 501 15.67 -61.41 4.58
CA ALA A 501 14.86 -61.50 3.37
C ALA A 501 13.48 -60.84 3.57
N VAL A 502 13.08 -60.04 2.58
CA VAL A 502 11.76 -59.42 2.48
C VAL A 502 10.71 -60.50 2.22
N ALA A 503 9.86 -60.75 3.20
CA ALA A 503 8.58 -61.41 2.97
C ALA A 503 7.57 -60.37 2.43
N PRO A 504 6.76 -60.70 1.41
CA PRO A 504 5.78 -59.75 0.86
C PRO A 504 4.69 -59.42 1.88
N ALA A 505 4.46 -58.12 2.09
CA ALA A 505 3.38 -57.62 2.92
C ALA A 505 2.00 -57.93 2.29
N PRO A 506 0.99 -58.30 3.09
CA PRO A 506 -0.39 -58.45 2.62
C PRO A 506 -1.03 -57.09 2.27
N PRO A 507 -1.97 -57.03 1.31
CA PRO A 507 -2.63 -55.79 0.90
C PRO A 507 -3.55 -55.20 1.99
N PRO A 508 -3.78 -53.87 1.99
CA PRO A 508 -4.58 -53.18 2.99
C PRO A 508 -6.07 -53.56 2.93
N ALA A 509 -6.69 -53.64 4.11
CA ALA A 509 -8.12 -53.94 4.30
C ALA A 509 -9.03 -52.79 3.86
N ALA A 510 -10.17 -53.15 3.27
CA ALA A 510 -11.24 -52.23 2.85
C ALA A 510 -11.99 -51.60 4.05
N PRO A 511 -12.59 -50.39 3.89
CA PRO A 511 -13.38 -49.73 4.93
C PRO A 511 -14.69 -50.49 5.27
N PRO A 512 -15.26 -50.29 6.48
CA PRO A 512 -16.43 -51.04 6.97
C PRO A 512 -17.74 -50.65 6.27
N VAL A 513 -18.59 -51.64 6.03
CA VAL A 513 -19.95 -51.54 5.48
C VAL A 513 -20.95 -51.23 6.61
N PRO A 514 -21.95 -50.34 6.45
CA PRO A 514 -23.01 -50.13 7.44
C PRO A 514 -24.04 -51.29 7.45
N ALA A 515 -24.59 -51.61 8.63
CA ALA A 515 -25.57 -52.66 8.88
C ALA A 515 -27.01 -52.32 8.37
N PRO A 516 -27.89 -53.33 8.16
CA PRO A 516 -29.24 -53.14 7.62
C PRO A 516 -30.29 -52.81 8.71
N ALA A 517 -31.30 -52.01 8.35
CA ALA A 517 -32.46 -51.68 9.19
C ALA A 517 -33.75 -52.46 8.76
N PRO A 518 -34.71 -52.71 9.69
CA PRO A 518 -35.86 -53.65 9.53
C PRO A 518 -37.09 -53.05 8.78
N PRO A 519 -38.08 -53.88 8.39
CA PRO A 519 -39.18 -53.46 7.51
C PRO A 519 -40.42 -52.96 8.27
N ALA A 520 -41.10 -51.92 7.76
CA ALA A 520 -42.46 -51.58 8.17
C ALA A 520 -43.33 -51.00 7.04
N ALA A 521 -44.61 -51.34 7.17
CA ALA A 521 -45.85 -51.19 6.38
C ALA A 521 -46.23 -49.81 5.78
N PRO A 522 -47.29 -49.76 4.93
CA PRO A 522 -47.54 -48.69 3.94
C PRO A 522 -48.69 -47.73 4.30
N GLU A 523 -48.54 -46.42 3.99
CA GLU A 523 -49.65 -45.43 3.84
C GLU A 523 -49.12 -44.07 3.29
N PRO A 524 -49.96 -43.10 2.86
CA PRO A 524 -50.71 -42.92 1.60
C PRO A 524 -50.15 -41.77 0.69
N PRO A 525 -50.67 -41.55 -0.55
CA PRO A 525 -50.07 -40.61 -1.52
C PRO A 525 -50.66 -39.18 -1.50
N ALA A 526 -49.80 -38.18 -1.79
CA ALA A 526 -50.13 -36.75 -2.03
C ALA A 526 -49.17 -36.14 -3.10
N PRO A 527 -49.50 -34.99 -3.75
CA PRO A 527 -49.64 -34.87 -5.21
C PRO A 527 -48.40 -34.44 -6.02
N SER A 528 -48.41 -34.85 -7.30
CA SER A 528 -47.43 -34.55 -8.36
C SER A 528 -47.63 -33.17 -9.03
N SER A 529 -46.53 -32.52 -9.44
CA SER A 529 -46.53 -31.40 -10.39
C SER A 529 -45.50 -31.63 -11.53
N LEU A 530 -46.09 -31.85 -12.71
CA LEU A 530 -45.69 -31.86 -14.13
C LEU A 530 -44.24 -31.51 -14.60
N GLU A 531 -43.67 -32.45 -15.36
CA GLU A 531 -42.57 -32.30 -16.34
C GLU A 531 -43.05 -31.66 -17.68
N PRO A 532 -42.15 -31.07 -18.50
CA PRO A 532 -42.38 -30.82 -19.93
C PRO A 532 -41.72 -31.89 -20.83
N PRO A 533 -42.35 -32.34 -21.94
CA PRO A 533 -41.78 -33.41 -22.75
C PRO A 533 -41.33 -33.00 -24.18
N PHE A 534 -40.34 -33.75 -24.67
CA PHE A 534 -39.91 -34.05 -26.05
C PHE A 534 -39.14 -33.02 -26.93
N ARG A 535 -37.94 -33.49 -27.34
CA ARG A 535 -37.12 -33.09 -28.50
C ARG A 535 -37.87 -33.32 -29.82
N TYR A 536 -37.77 -32.37 -30.75
CA TYR A 536 -38.10 -32.56 -32.18
C TYR A 536 -36.91 -32.13 -33.06
N VAL A 537 -36.59 -32.97 -34.04
CA VAL A 537 -35.53 -32.80 -35.06
C VAL A 537 -36.20 -32.30 -36.36
N PRO A 538 -35.69 -31.26 -37.04
CA PRO A 538 -36.24 -30.84 -38.33
C PRO A 538 -35.68 -31.66 -39.52
N PRO A 539 -36.52 -32.07 -40.50
CA PRO A 539 -36.13 -32.77 -41.74
C PRO A 539 -35.73 -31.82 -42.90
N PRO A 540 -35.08 -32.34 -43.99
CA PRO A 540 -34.43 -31.56 -45.06
C PRO A 540 -35.41 -31.06 -46.15
N PRO A 541 -34.98 -30.12 -47.03
CA PRO A 541 -35.86 -29.51 -48.03
C PRO A 541 -35.93 -30.32 -49.34
N PRO A 542 -37.09 -30.34 -50.01
CA PRO A 542 -37.14 -30.59 -51.45
C PRO A 542 -37.93 -29.54 -52.24
N GLY A 543 -37.33 -29.08 -53.35
CA GLY A 543 -37.95 -28.87 -54.66
C GLY A 543 -38.95 -27.73 -54.91
N SER A 544 -38.57 -26.79 -55.79
CA SER A 544 -39.47 -26.02 -56.69
C SER A 544 -40.22 -26.97 -57.67
N PRO A 545 -41.17 -26.56 -58.57
CA PRO A 545 -41.71 -25.23 -59.02
C PRO A 545 -43.28 -25.29 -59.18
N PRO A 546 -44.05 -24.57 -60.07
CA PRO A 546 -43.83 -23.39 -60.95
C PRO A 546 -44.92 -22.27 -60.88
N GLU A 547 -44.70 -21.14 -61.59
CA GLU A 547 -45.71 -20.13 -62.04
C GLU A 547 -46.70 -20.71 -63.10
N PRO A 548 -47.66 -19.98 -63.73
CA PRO A 548 -48.29 -18.66 -63.51
C PRO A 548 -49.86 -18.68 -63.59
N GLY A 549 -50.54 -17.54 -63.38
CA GLY A 549 -51.82 -17.27 -64.08
C GLY A 549 -52.95 -16.52 -63.35
N SER A 550 -53.09 -15.23 -63.69
CA SER A 550 -54.32 -14.52 -64.16
C SER A 550 -55.67 -14.54 -63.41
N HIS A 551 -56.29 -13.34 -63.45
CA HIS A 551 -57.70 -12.92 -63.26
C HIS A 551 -58.03 -12.24 -61.92
N GLU A 552 -58.22 -10.92 -61.86
CA GLU A 552 -59.34 -10.09 -62.38
C GLU A 552 -60.63 -10.10 -61.54
N HIS A 553 -61.07 -8.88 -61.25
CA HIS A 553 -62.45 -8.41 -61.02
C HIS A 553 -63.16 -8.71 -59.68
N GLY A 554 -63.71 -7.63 -59.10
CA GLY A 554 -65.02 -7.69 -58.43
C GLY A 554 -65.14 -6.99 -57.08
N LEU A 555 -65.39 -5.66 -57.10
CA LEU A 555 -66.39 -5.04 -56.20
C LEU A 555 -67.78 -5.58 -56.61
N PRO A 556 -68.86 -5.58 -55.78
CA PRO A 556 -69.26 -4.44 -54.96
C PRO A 556 -70.10 -4.71 -53.66
N GLU A 557 -70.34 -3.60 -52.95
CA GLU A 557 -71.60 -3.14 -52.32
C GLU A 557 -72.44 -3.93 -51.28
N GLN A 558 -72.80 -3.14 -50.24
CA GLN A 558 -74.10 -3.04 -49.57
C GLN A 558 -74.54 -4.20 -48.63
N SER A 559 -75.21 -4.01 -47.48
CA SER A 559 -75.74 -2.85 -46.76
C SER A 559 -76.45 -3.36 -45.47
N HIS A 560 -76.67 -2.44 -44.51
CA HIS A 560 -77.64 -2.46 -43.39
C HIS A 560 -77.38 -3.43 -42.22
N GLY A 561 -77.54 -3.04 -40.95
CA GLY A 561 -78.02 -1.80 -40.32
C GLY A 561 -78.46 -2.12 -38.87
N GLU A 562 -78.53 -1.08 -38.02
CA GLU A 562 -79.14 -0.97 -36.66
C GLU A 562 -78.11 -0.53 -35.59
N GLN A 563 -78.40 0.31 -34.59
CA GLN A 563 -79.32 1.43 -34.39
C GLN A 563 -78.81 2.16 -33.12
N ARG A 564 -79.14 3.46 -33.02
CA ARG A 564 -78.64 4.47 -32.07
C ARG A 564 -78.80 4.17 -30.57
N GLY A 565 -77.93 4.77 -29.76
CA GLY A 565 -78.19 5.13 -28.35
C GLY A 565 -77.04 5.88 -27.67
N HIS A 566 -77.14 7.22 -27.68
CA HIS A 566 -76.39 8.26 -26.97
C HIS A 566 -75.57 7.91 -25.70
N ASP A 567 -74.34 8.43 -25.62
CA ASP A 567 -73.95 9.42 -24.59
C ASP A 567 -72.65 10.16 -24.96
N SER A 568 -72.68 11.48 -24.80
CA SER A 568 -71.61 12.43 -25.17
C SER A 568 -70.90 12.94 -23.92
N VAL A 569 -69.57 12.81 -23.87
CA VAL A 569 -68.67 13.51 -22.92
C VAL A 569 -67.49 14.09 -23.72
N PRO A 570 -67.12 15.37 -23.51
CA PRO A 570 -66.19 16.11 -24.38
C PRO A 570 -64.70 15.80 -24.14
N PRO A 571 -63.82 16.04 -25.12
CA PRO A 571 -62.36 15.90 -24.99
C PRO A 571 -61.72 17.03 -24.15
N PRO A 572 -60.56 16.78 -23.50
CA PRO A 572 -59.84 17.75 -22.68
C PRO A 572 -59.20 18.90 -23.49
N PRO A 573 -58.90 20.04 -22.84
CA PRO A 573 -58.60 21.31 -23.49
C PRO A 573 -57.19 21.41 -24.07
N VAL A 574 -57.10 22.15 -25.17
CA VAL A 574 -55.86 22.64 -25.81
C VAL A 574 -55.19 23.68 -24.88
N PRO A 575 -53.86 23.59 -24.62
CA PRO A 575 -53.16 24.61 -23.84
C PRO A 575 -53.06 25.95 -24.59
N PRO A 576 -53.10 27.10 -23.89
CA PRO A 576 -53.05 28.43 -24.50
C PRO A 576 -51.65 28.78 -25.02
N PRO A 577 -51.56 29.69 -26.01
CA PRO A 577 -50.28 30.16 -26.56
C PRO A 577 -49.51 30.99 -25.52
N VAL A 578 -48.19 30.73 -25.45
CA VAL A 578 -47.23 31.43 -24.60
C VAL A 578 -47.12 32.91 -25.03
N PRO A 579 -47.20 33.89 -24.11
CA PRO A 579 -47.02 35.31 -24.44
C PRO A 579 -45.56 35.62 -24.79
N PRO A 580 -45.30 36.59 -25.70
CA PRO A 580 -43.94 37.01 -26.03
C PRO A 580 -43.25 37.67 -24.82
N PRO A 581 -41.92 37.54 -24.67
CA PRO A 581 -41.19 38.11 -23.56
C PRO A 581 -41.23 39.65 -23.57
N SER A 582 -41.40 40.23 -22.38
CA SER A 582 -41.32 41.67 -22.13
C SER A 582 -39.95 42.23 -22.52
N PRO A 583 -39.88 43.45 -23.10
CA PRO A 583 -38.62 44.10 -23.45
C PRO A 583 -37.84 44.48 -22.18
N ASP A 584 -36.57 44.11 -22.18
CA ASP A 584 -35.59 44.38 -21.14
C ASP A 584 -35.28 45.91 -21.07
N PRO A 585 -35.50 46.59 -19.92
CA PRO A 585 -35.24 48.03 -19.80
C PRO A 585 -33.74 48.40 -19.71
N PHE A 586 -32.83 47.44 -19.95
CA PHE A 586 -31.38 47.68 -20.04
C PHE A 586 -30.76 47.33 -21.40
N ALA A 587 -31.57 47.03 -22.42
CA ALA A 587 -31.09 46.93 -23.80
C ALA A 587 -30.84 48.33 -24.38
N SER A 588 -29.63 48.85 -24.15
CA SER A 588 -29.16 50.07 -24.81
C SER A 588 -28.81 49.73 -26.27
N ASP A 589 -29.64 50.22 -27.18
CA ASP A 589 -29.47 50.13 -28.63
C ASP A 589 -28.45 51.20 -29.09
N ALA A 590 -27.20 51.05 -28.63
CA ALA A 590 -26.08 51.87 -29.04
C ALA A 590 -24.83 50.99 -29.21
N PRO A 591 -24.26 50.89 -30.43
CA PRO A 591 -23.03 50.13 -30.62
C PRO A 591 -21.89 50.80 -29.84
N PRO A 592 -21.10 50.05 -29.03
CA PRO A 592 -19.92 50.61 -28.41
C PRO A 592 -18.92 51.06 -29.50
N PRO A 593 -18.16 52.14 -29.29
CA PRO A 593 -17.17 52.59 -30.26
C PRO A 593 -16.15 51.47 -30.47
N ARG A 594 -15.89 51.14 -31.75
CA ARG A 594 -14.78 50.25 -32.12
C ARG A 594 -13.48 50.85 -31.59
N ILE A 595 -12.96 50.27 -30.52
CA ILE A 595 -11.55 50.46 -30.15
C ILE A 595 -10.75 49.78 -31.26
N ALA A 596 -10.01 50.58 -32.03
CA ALA A 596 -9.07 50.05 -33.01
C ALA A 596 -8.05 49.16 -32.27
N PRO A 597 -7.71 47.98 -32.83
CA PRO A 597 -6.66 47.16 -32.24
C PRO A 597 -5.37 47.98 -32.11
N PRO A 598 -4.58 47.80 -31.02
CA PRO A 598 -3.31 48.49 -30.87
C PRO A 598 -2.42 48.18 -32.09
N PRO A 599 -1.66 49.17 -32.59
CA PRO A 599 -0.75 48.93 -33.71
C PRO A 599 0.25 47.83 -33.31
N PRO A 600 0.62 46.94 -34.25
CA PRO A 600 1.64 45.94 -34.00
C PRO A 600 2.94 46.66 -33.55
N PRO A 601 3.73 46.06 -32.65
CA PRO A 601 5.00 46.63 -32.25
C PRO A 601 5.85 46.88 -33.50
N PRO A 602 6.60 48.01 -33.56
CA PRO A 602 7.42 48.34 -34.71
C PRO A 602 8.37 47.18 -34.98
N ALA A 603 8.37 46.70 -36.23
CA ALA A 603 9.37 45.76 -36.70
C ALA A 603 10.77 46.35 -36.37
N PRO A 604 11.68 45.57 -35.79
CA PRO A 604 13.04 46.04 -35.57
C PRO A 604 13.60 46.50 -36.92
N ALA A 605 14.08 47.75 -36.94
CA ALA A 605 14.79 48.30 -38.09
C ALA A 605 15.94 47.36 -38.46
N PRO A 606 16.25 47.18 -39.76
CA PRO A 606 17.35 46.33 -40.19
C PRO A 606 18.63 46.85 -39.55
N ALA A 607 19.20 46.05 -38.65
CA ALA A 607 20.54 46.29 -38.16
C ALA A 607 21.46 46.26 -39.38
N ARG A 608 22.15 47.39 -39.59
CA ARG A 608 23.22 47.55 -40.56
C ARG A 608 24.15 46.34 -40.49
N GLU A 609 24.46 45.82 -41.67
CA GLU A 609 25.58 44.92 -41.92
C GLU A 609 26.83 45.43 -41.18
N GLN A 610 27.18 44.74 -40.10
CA GLN A 610 28.56 44.65 -39.64
C GLN A 610 28.92 43.18 -39.72
N ALA A 611 29.84 42.89 -40.64
CA ALA A 611 30.40 41.59 -40.90
C ALA A 611 31.02 41.00 -39.62
N PRO A 612 30.58 39.81 -39.18
CA PRO A 612 31.33 39.02 -38.21
C PRO A 612 32.37 38.17 -38.95
N GLU A 613 33.60 38.20 -38.43
CA GLU A 613 34.71 37.31 -38.76
C GLU A 613 34.31 35.82 -38.78
N PRO A 614 34.93 35.00 -39.64
CA PRO A 614 34.53 33.61 -39.86
C PRO A 614 34.95 32.68 -38.71
N PRO A 615 34.04 31.83 -38.19
CA PRO A 615 34.41 30.66 -37.39
C PRO A 615 34.91 29.50 -38.29
N PRO A 616 35.77 28.60 -37.75
CA PRO A 616 36.49 27.59 -38.51
C PRO A 616 35.58 26.48 -39.07
N GLU A 617 35.94 26.00 -40.26
CA GLU A 617 35.33 24.93 -41.03
C GLU A 617 35.14 23.63 -40.21
N ARG A 618 33.92 23.11 -40.22
CA ARG A 618 33.62 21.71 -39.88
C ARG A 618 33.12 21.01 -41.14
N GLU A 619 33.80 19.92 -41.47
CA GLU A 619 33.50 19.00 -42.57
C GLU A 619 32.09 18.37 -42.47
N PRO A 620 31.49 17.97 -43.61
CA PRO A 620 30.11 17.48 -43.68
C PRO A 620 29.96 16.05 -43.11
N VAL A 621 28.95 15.86 -42.27
CA VAL A 621 28.51 14.54 -41.78
C VAL A 621 27.58 13.91 -42.84
N PRO A 622 27.81 12.65 -43.26
CA PRO A 622 26.98 11.96 -44.26
C PRO A 622 25.65 11.45 -43.68
N GLU A 623 24.60 11.48 -44.50
CA GLU A 623 23.26 10.96 -44.19
C GLU A 623 23.26 9.43 -43.94
N PRO A 624 22.45 8.92 -42.99
CA PRO A 624 22.35 7.50 -42.73
C PRO A 624 21.45 6.80 -43.77
N VAL A 625 22.07 5.91 -44.54
CA VAL A 625 21.43 4.93 -45.43
C VAL A 625 20.94 3.73 -44.59
N TRP A 626 19.63 3.46 -44.61
CA TRP A 626 19.03 2.28 -43.98
C TRP A 626 19.04 1.06 -44.93
N PRO A 627 19.50 -0.12 -44.51
CA PRO A 627 19.38 -1.33 -45.31
C PRO A 627 18.00 -1.99 -45.17
N SER A 628 17.52 -2.49 -46.31
CA SER A 628 16.25 -3.21 -46.50
C SER A 628 16.23 -4.60 -45.86
N GLU A 629 15.01 -5.11 -45.66
CA GLU A 629 14.57 -6.42 -45.12
C GLU A 629 15.48 -7.65 -45.37
N PRO A 630 15.30 -8.71 -44.56
CA PRO A 630 15.38 -10.06 -45.09
C PRO A 630 14.11 -10.90 -44.87
N HIS A 631 13.67 -11.54 -45.96
CA HIS A 631 12.80 -12.69 -45.98
C HIS A 631 13.49 -13.96 -45.42
N GLN A 632 12.67 -14.81 -44.79
CA GLN A 632 12.70 -16.29 -44.77
C GLN A 632 14.02 -17.04 -44.48
N THR A 633 14.05 -17.76 -43.36
CA THR A 633 14.76 -19.06 -43.17
C THR A 633 14.15 -19.73 -41.95
N GLN A 634 13.10 -20.53 -42.10
CA GLN A 634 13.10 -21.98 -42.32
C GLN A 634 14.01 -22.75 -41.33
N LEU A 635 13.34 -23.46 -40.42
CA LEU A 635 13.90 -24.43 -39.48
C LEU A 635 14.75 -25.47 -40.21
N ASP A 636 15.98 -25.67 -39.74
CA ASP A 636 16.74 -26.88 -40.02
C ASP A 636 16.77 -27.75 -38.77
N THR A 637 16.45 -29.02 -38.99
CA THR A 637 16.30 -30.08 -38.01
C THR A 637 17.48 -31.03 -38.22
N ASP A 638 18.04 -31.56 -37.13
CA ASP A 638 19.11 -32.57 -37.06
C ASP A 638 20.57 -32.08 -37.16
N ALA A 639 21.21 -31.98 -35.98
CA ALA A 639 22.58 -32.44 -35.80
C ALA A 639 22.90 -32.73 -34.31
N PHE A 640 22.35 -33.83 -33.78
CA PHE A 640 23.04 -34.55 -32.70
C PHE A 640 24.17 -35.38 -33.32
N ARG A 641 25.41 -35.19 -32.87
CA ARG A 641 26.39 -36.28 -32.69
C ARG A 641 27.48 -35.90 -31.68
N THR A 642 27.56 -36.77 -30.69
CA THR A 642 28.41 -36.85 -29.49
C THR A 642 29.86 -37.24 -29.77
N GLN A 643 30.80 -36.82 -28.90
CA GLN A 643 31.87 -37.62 -28.25
C GLN A 643 32.73 -36.68 -27.37
N LEU A 644 32.56 -36.70 -26.04
CA LEU A 644 33.19 -37.54 -25.00
C LEU A 644 34.66 -37.18 -24.67
N ASP A 645 34.80 -36.75 -23.41
CA ASP A 645 35.94 -36.55 -22.50
C ASP A 645 37.10 -37.57 -22.58
N PRO A 646 38.33 -37.25 -22.09
CA PRO A 646 38.61 -37.41 -20.66
C PRO A 646 39.59 -36.37 -20.03
N GLY A 647 39.32 -35.97 -18.77
CA GLY A 647 40.34 -35.45 -17.84
C GLY A 647 41.23 -36.58 -17.27
N PRO A 648 41.82 -36.48 -16.05
CA PRO A 648 42.29 -35.32 -15.26
C PRO A 648 43.75 -35.51 -14.71
N ALA A 649 44.41 -34.48 -14.13
CA ALA A 649 45.32 -34.56 -12.95
C ALA A 649 46.13 -33.26 -12.65
N TRP A 650 45.85 -32.62 -11.50
CA TRP A 650 46.70 -32.23 -10.34
C TRP A 650 48.17 -31.68 -10.49
N PRO A 651 48.74 -31.03 -9.44
CA PRO A 651 49.32 -29.67 -9.46
C PRO A 651 50.85 -29.59 -9.30
N GLY A 652 51.38 -28.38 -9.60
CA GLY A 652 52.67 -27.86 -9.12
C GLY A 652 53.82 -27.97 -10.12
N ALA A 653 54.21 -26.85 -10.74
CA ALA A 653 55.60 -26.53 -11.10
C ALA A 653 55.67 -25.16 -11.82
N ASP A 654 56.36 -24.23 -11.17
CA ASP A 654 57.30 -23.24 -11.69
C ASP A 654 56.95 -22.39 -12.93
N ALA A 655 56.84 -21.09 -12.66
CA ALA A 655 56.87 -20.03 -13.65
C ALA A 655 58.22 -19.96 -14.39
N PRO A 656 58.23 -19.83 -15.72
CA PRO A 656 59.36 -19.27 -16.47
C PRO A 656 59.16 -17.76 -16.75
N PRO A 657 60.25 -16.98 -16.81
CA PRO A 657 60.21 -15.52 -16.93
C PRO A 657 59.78 -15.05 -18.33
N PRO A 658 59.23 -13.82 -18.47
CA PRO A 658 58.81 -13.29 -19.76
C PRO A 658 60.02 -12.95 -20.67
N PRO A 659 59.95 -13.23 -21.98
CA PRO A 659 60.96 -12.82 -22.95
C PRO A 659 60.88 -11.31 -23.29
N PRO A 660 61.99 -10.69 -23.72
CA PRO A 660 62.08 -9.26 -24.03
C PRO A 660 61.34 -8.89 -25.34
N PRO A 661 61.01 -7.59 -25.53
CA PRO A 661 60.09 -7.17 -26.58
C PRO A 661 60.79 -7.12 -27.95
N HIS A 662 60.21 -7.81 -28.94
CA HIS A 662 60.49 -7.57 -30.34
C HIS A 662 59.41 -6.65 -30.93
N ALA A 663 59.91 -5.58 -31.54
CA ALA A 663 59.18 -4.62 -32.33
C ALA A 663 58.65 -5.24 -33.64
N ASP A 664 57.69 -4.53 -34.23
CA ASP A 664 57.21 -4.61 -35.62
C ASP A 664 56.10 -5.63 -35.95
N LEU A 665 54.86 -5.29 -35.58
CA LEU A 665 53.66 -5.46 -36.44
C LEU A 665 52.64 -4.32 -36.17
N PRO A 666 52.00 -3.73 -37.19
CA PRO A 666 51.03 -2.66 -37.02
C PRO A 666 49.68 -3.19 -36.52
N ALA A 667 49.19 -2.63 -35.42
CA ALA A 667 47.88 -2.95 -34.86
C ALA A 667 46.74 -2.38 -35.72
N PRO A 668 45.61 -3.10 -35.89
CA PRO A 668 44.39 -2.52 -36.43
C PRO A 668 43.89 -1.42 -35.47
N SER A 669 43.66 -0.24 -36.02
CA SER A 669 43.15 0.94 -35.33
C SER A 669 41.75 0.67 -34.76
N LEU A 670 41.68 0.39 -33.46
CA LEU A 670 40.45 0.48 -32.68
C LEU A 670 40.03 1.96 -32.56
N PRO A 671 38.72 2.28 -32.59
CA PRO A 671 38.25 3.64 -32.34
C PRO A 671 38.62 4.09 -30.92
N PRO A 672 38.90 5.39 -30.69
CA PRO A 672 39.27 5.88 -29.37
C PRO A 672 38.12 5.65 -28.36
N PRO A 673 38.42 5.30 -27.11
CA PRO A 673 37.40 5.18 -26.07
C PRO A 673 36.70 6.54 -25.88
N PRO A 674 35.39 6.54 -25.58
CA PRO A 674 34.67 7.77 -25.29
C PRO A 674 35.31 8.49 -24.10
N ALA A 675 35.37 9.83 -24.17
CA ALA A 675 35.90 10.66 -23.11
C ALA A 675 35.23 10.33 -21.76
N PRO A 676 35.99 10.31 -20.64
CA PRO A 676 35.41 10.08 -19.33
C PRO A 676 34.31 11.11 -19.07
N VAL A 677 33.09 10.62 -18.87
CA VAL A 677 31.98 11.41 -18.36
C VAL A 677 32.43 11.98 -17.02
N PRO A 678 32.35 13.31 -16.78
CA PRO A 678 32.66 13.85 -15.47
C PRO A 678 31.74 13.17 -14.45
N GLU A 679 32.38 12.52 -13.48
CA GLU A 679 31.73 11.88 -12.35
C GLU A 679 30.79 12.90 -11.69
N PRO A 680 29.50 12.57 -11.48
CA PRO A 680 28.59 13.48 -10.81
C PRO A 680 29.18 13.82 -9.43
N PRO A 681 29.15 15.09 -9.00
CA PRO A 681 29.66 15.47 -7.69
C PRO A 681 28.98 14.60 -6.63
N PRO A 682 29.71 14.15 -5.59
CA PRO A 682 29.12 13.35 -4.52
C PRO A 682 27.88 14.08 -3.99
N PRO A 683 26.79 13.36 -3.70
CA PRO A 683 25.58 13.99 -3.21
C PRO A 683 25.94 14.88 -2.02
N LEU A 684 25.59 16.16 -2.12
CA LEU A 684 25.68 17.09 -1.00
C LEU A 684 25.04 16.39 0.19
N ARG A 685 25.79 16.28 1.29
CA ARG A 685 25.23 15.79 2.55
C ARG A 685 23.90 16.54 2.75
N PRO A 686 22.78 15.84 2.96
CA PRO A 686 21.54 16.52 3.25
C PRO A 686 21.80 17.50 4.39
N ALA A 687 21.37 18.74 4.22
CA ALA A 687 21.40 19.70 5.32
C ALA A 687 20.77 19.00 6.55
N PRO A 688 21.35 19.12 7.75
CA PRO A 688 20.73 18.56 8.95
C PRO A 688 19.27 19.00 8.95
N ALA A 689 18.37 18.02 9.00
CA ALA A 689 16.94 18.28 9.04
C ALA A 689 16.67 19.35 10.10
N ALA A 690 15.83 20.33 9.78
CA ALA A 690 15.43 21.34 10.75
C ALA A 690 14.99 20.61 12.03
N GLU A 691 15.64 20.90 13.16
CA GLU A 691 15.33 20.24 14.42
C GLU A 691 13.82 20.37 14.68
N PRO A 692 13.12 19.25 14.92
CA PRO A 692 11.69 19.29 15.17
C PRO A 692 11.41 20.24 16.33
N ALA A 693 10.42 21.11 16.17
CA ALA A 693 10.04 22.03 17.22
C ALA A 693 9.70 21.23 18.50
N PRO A 694 10.14 21.70 19.69
CA PRO A 694 9.93 20.98 20.95
C PRO A 694 8.43 20.72 21.18
N GLN A 695 8.06 19.44 21.23
CA GLN A 695 6.69 18.97 21.41
C GLN A 695 6.40 18.74 22.91
N VAL A 696 5.18 19.03 23.33
CA VAL A 696 4.70 18.75 24.70
C VAL A 696 3.63 17.68 24.60
N ALA A 697 3.82 16.58 25.33
CA ALA A 697 2.82 15.54 25.53
C ALA A 697 2.08 15.77 26.86
N GLU A 698 0.79 15.49 26.89
CA GLU A 698 -0.01 15.52 28.11
C GLU A 698 -0.73 14.19 28.31
N ALA A 699 -0.47 13.53 29.44
CA ALA A 699 -1.21 12.34 29.83
C ALA A 699 -1.44 12.32 31.34
N TYR A 700 -2.63 11.91 31.75
CA TYR A 700 -3.02 11.82 33.15
C TYR A 700 -2.78 13.12 33.95
N GLY A 701 -2.97 14.29 33.33
CA GLY A 701 -2.74 15.60 33.95
C GLY A 701 -1.27 15.90 34.24
N ILE A 702 -0.34 15.22 33.58
CA ILE A 702 1.10 15.50 33.64
C ILE A 702 1.53 15.95 32.24
N ARG A 703 2.10 17.16 32.15
CA ARG A 703 2.72 17.67 30.93
C ARG A 703 4.21 17.34 30.92
N PHE A 704 4.69 16.92 29.76
CA PHE A 704 6.05 16.47 29.56
C PHE A 704 6.61 17.02 28.25
N LEU A 705 7.83 17.57 28.31
CA LEU A 705 8.56 18.03 27.13
C LEU A 705 9.20 16.82 26.44
N CYS A 706 8.74 16.48 25.24
CA CYS A 706 9.21 15.32 24.49
C CYS A 706 10.67 15.48 24.02
N GLY A 707 11.40 14.36 24.05
CA GLY A 707 12.69 14.24 23.37
C GLY A 707 12.51 13.82 21.92
N ALA A 708 13.37 12.91 21.45
CA ALA A 708 13.24 12.34 20.10
C ALA A 708 12.08 11.34 19.97
N ASP A 709 11.59 10.80 21.10
CA ASP A 709 10.51 9.83 21.14
C ASP A 709 9.14 10.49 21.41
N ASP A 710 8.10 9.95 20.77
CA ASP A 710 6.70 10.29 21.00
C ASP A 710 6.21 9.67 22.32
N ILE A 711 6.08 10.51 23.34
CA ILE A 711 5.73 10.08 24.69
C ILE A 711 4.27 9.63 24.79
N GLU A 712 3.34 10.17 24.01
CA GLU A 712 1.93 9.72 24.03
C GLU A 712 1.83 8.28 23.52
N ARG A 713 2.61 7.97 22.47
CA ARG A 713 2.76 6.60 21.96
C ARG A 713 3.41 5.68 22.98
N VAL A 714 4.50 6.10 23.63
CA VAL A 714 5.18 5.31 24.67
C VAL A 714 4.23 4.96 25.82
N ILE A 715 3.44 5.93 26.29
CA ILE A 715 2.47 5.71 27.37
C ILE A 715 1.36 4.75 26.94
N THR A 716 0.87 4.87 25.70
CA THR A 716 -0.12 3.93 25.14
C THR A 716 0.44 2.49 25.08
N GLU A 717 1.69 2.33 24.67
CA GLU A 717 2.36 1.03 24.62
C GLU A 717 2.55 0.42 26.01
N VAL A 718 2.98 1.22 26.99
CA VAL A 718 3.12 0.82 28.39
C VAL A 718 1.78 0.33 28.95
N ARG A 719 0.70 1.07 28.72
CA ARG A 719 -0.66 0.69 29.12
C ARG A 719 -1.09 -0.63 28.49
N ARG A 720 -0.83 -0.83 27.20
CA ARG A 720 -1.13 -2.08 26.48
C ARG A 720 -0.35 -3.26 27.05
N ARG A 721 0.96 -3.09 27.29
CA ARG A 721 1.82 -4.13 27.88
C ARG A 721 1.39 -4.45 29.31
N GLY A 722 1.01 -3.46 30.11
CA GLY A 722 0.44 -3.68 31.44
C GLY A 722 -0.85 -4.50 31.41
N LYS A 723 -1.78 -4.18 30.50
CA LYS A 723 -3.01 -4.95 30.28
C LYS A 723 -2.75 -6.39 29.82
N TRP A 724 -1.67 -6.60 29.06
CA TRP A 724 -1.24 -7.93 28.61
C TRP A 724 -0.61 -8.73 29.75
N ALA A 725 0.35 -8.15 30.48
CA ALA A 725 1.00 -8.78 31.63
C ALA A 725 -0.03 -9.19 32.71
N ARG A 726 -1.00 -8.32 33.01
CA ARG A 726 -2.10 -8.63 33.95
C ARG A 726 -2.91 -9.85 33.51
N ARG A 727 -3.25 -9.97 32.22
CA ARG A 727 -4.07 -11.09 31.69
C ARG A 727 -3.37 -12.44 31.78
N LEU A 728 -2.04 -12.44 31.80
CA LEU A 728 -1.22 -13.65 31.84
C LEU A 728 -0.75 -14.02 33.25
N ARG A 729 -1.05 -13.21 34.28
CA ARG A 729 -0.74 -13.57 35.68
C ARG A 729 -1.50 -14.84 36.07
N GLY A 730 -0.76 -15.83 36.56
CA GLY A 730 -1.31 -17.11 37.03
C GLY A 730 -1.50 -18.20 35.96
N GLN A 731 -1.01 -17.99 34.73
CA GLN A 731 -0.94 -19.04 33.70
C GLN A 731 0.47 -19.66 33.67
N GLU A 732 0.59 -20.99 33.48
CA GLU A 732 1.86 -21.76 33.53
C GLU A 732 2.86 -21.44 32.40
N VAL A 733 2.56 -20.47 31.52
CA VAL A 733 3.46 -20.03 30.44
C VAL A 733 4.10 -18.70 30.84
N SER A 734 5.10 -18.77 31.72
CA SER A 734 5.72 -17.58 32.32
C SER A 734 6.80 -16.95 31.42
N SER A 735 6.46 -15.83 30.78
CA SER A 735 7.43 -14.77 30.41
C SER A 735 6.80 -13.37 30.40
N ALA A 736 5.60 -13.22 30.96
CA ALA A 736 4.84 -11.97 30.93
C ALA A 736 5.26 -11.03 32.07
N SER A 737 6.48 -10.52 32.00
CA SER A 737 6.98 -9.55 32.96
C SER A 737 6.25 -8.22 32.88
N ALA A 738 6.15 -7.53 34.02
CA ALA A 738 5.70 -6.15 34.06
C ALA A 738 6.56 -5.27 33.11
N PRO A 739 5.97 -4.21 32.51
CA PRO A 739 6.65 -3.40 31.52
C PRO A 739 7.94 -2.76 32.05
N ALA A 740 8.94 -2.61 31.18
CA ALA A 740 10.15 -1.87 31.51
C ALA A 740 10.65 -0.95 30.41
N LEU A 741 11.29 0.12 30.85
CA LEU A 741 11.75 1.23 30.02
C LEU A 741 13.18 1.58 30.39
N LEU A 742 14.02 1.80 29.39
CA LEU A 742 15.34 2.39 29.54
C LEU A 742 15.26 3.87 29.15
N LEU A 743 15.33 4.74 30.16
CA LEU A 743 15.24 6.19 30.01
C LEU A 743 16.62 6.77 29.70
N ILE A 744 16.84 7.10 28.43
CA ILE A 744 18.11 7.60 27.90
C ILE A 744 18.10 9.12 27.94
N GLY A 745 18.91 9.71 28.81
CA GLY A 745 18.99 11.16 28.93
C GLY A 745 19.85 11.64 30.09
N ALA A 746 20.30 12.90 30.01
CA ALA A 746 21.07 13.51 31.07
C ALA A 746 20.27 13.54 32.40
N PRO A 747 20.94 13.58 33.57
CA PRO A 747 20.27 13.69 34.86
C PRO A 747 19.31 14.89 34.89
N SER A 748 18.14 14.71 35.51
CA SER A 748 17.09 15.73 35.61
C SER A 748 16.53 16.18 34.24
N SER A 749 16.34 15.28 33.28
CA SER A 749 15.69 15.56 31.97
C SER A 749 14.20 15.21 31.96
N GLY A 750 13.64 14.82 33.11
CA GLY A 750 12.20 14.53 33.25
C GLY A 750 11.88 13.08 33.64
N GLN A 751 12.89 12.29 34.01
CA GLN A 751 12.75 10.87 34.40
C GLN A 751 11.56 10.64 35.35
N ARG A 752 11.46 11.44 36.42
CA ARG A 752 10.39 11.32 37.43
C ARG A 752 9.00 11.70 36.91
N ARG A 753 8.90 12.65 35.97
CA ARG A 753 7.61 13.01 35.36
C ARG A 753 7.11 11.86 34.49
N LEU A 754 7.98 11.31 33.64
CA LEU A 754 7.65 10.18 32.78
C LEU A 754 7.36 8.90 33.60
N ALA A 755 8.08 8.67 34.70
CA ALA A 755 7.80 7.56 35.60
C ALA A 755 6.40 7.66 36.23
N ARG A 756 5.97 8.86 36.63
CA ARG A 756 4.59 9.07 37.14
C ARG A 756 3.53 8.89 36.06
N MET A 757 3.80 9.34 34.83
CA MET A 757 2.89 9.09 33.70
C MET A 757 2.75 7.58 33.45
N THR A 758 3.87 6.85 33.46
CA THR A 758 3.91 5.39 33.34
C THR A 758 3.13 4.70 34.45
N ALA A 759 3.33 5.10 35.71
CA ALA A 759 2.62 4.52 36.84
C ALA A 759 1.11 4.74 36.74
N ARG A 760 0.67 5.95 36.40
CA ARG A 760 -0.76 6.26 36.18
C ARG A 760 -1.36 5.44 35.02
N ALA A 761 -0.60 5.26 33.94
CA ALA A 761 -1.00 4.44 32.81
C ALA A 761 -1.18 2.96 33.18
N LEU A 762 -0.30 2.42 34.01
CA LEU A 762 -0.39 1.06 34.51
C LEU A 762 -1.50 0.88 35.55
N ALA A 763 -1.76 1.91 36.37
CA ALA A 763 -2.87 1.91 37.32
C ALA A 763 -4.24 1.89 36.64
N GLU A 764 -4.39 2.60 35.52
CA GLU A 764 -5.64 2.61 34.74
C GLU A 764 -6.05 1.20 34.26
N VAL A 765 -5.08 0.32 34.04
CA VAL A 765 -5.33 -1.09 33.65
C VAL A 765 -5.20 -2.06 34.83
N GLU A 766 -5.08 -1.53 36.04
CA GLU A 766 -4.88 -2.24 37.32
C GLU A 766 -3.68 -3.20 37.25
N ALA A 767 -2.64 -2.84 36.50
CA ALA A 767 -1.38 -3.58 36.42
C ALA A 767 -0.36 -3.10 37.46
N SER A 768 -0.57 -1.90 38.02
CA SER A 768 0.23 -1.32 39.11
C SER A 768 -0.65 -0.49 40.06
N SER A 769 -0.18 -0.22 41.27
CA SER A 769 -0.77 0.72 42.24
C SER A 769 -0.83 2.17 41.76
N GLY A 770 -0.01 2.55 40.77
CA GLY A 770 0.15 3.93 40.32
C GLY A 770 1.18 4.74 41.11
N GLU A 771 1.85 4.11 42.07
CA GLU A 771 2.93 4.71 42.83
C GLU A 771 4.29 4.48 42.16
N VAL A 772 5.20 5.44 42.33
CA VAL A 772 6.57 5.39 41.83
C VAL A 772 7.52 5.38 43.03
N HIS A 773 8.31 4.33 43.16
CA HIS A 773 9.42 4.25 44.11
C HIS A 773 10.72 4.50 43.36
N ALA A 774 11.60 5.34 43.91
CA ALA A 774 12.88 5.64 43.28
C ALA A 774 14.01 5.10 44.14
N VAL A 775 14.94 4.40 43.51
CA VAL A 775 16.13 3.83 44.15
C VAL A 775 17.35 4.31 43.38
N HIS A 776 18.38 4.77 44.09
CA HIS A 776 19.63 5.19 43.46
C HIS A 776 20.62 4.02 43.40
N ALA A 777 21.43 3.97 42.35
CA ALA A 777 22.48 2.98 42.20
C ALA A 777 23.45 2.94 43.40
N GLU A 778 23.74 4.10 44.01
CA GLU A 778 24.58 4.19 45.21
C GLU A 778 24.01 3.39 46.39
N ASP A 779 22.71 3.48 46.64
CA ASP A 779 22.05 2.79 47.76
C ASP A 779 22.06 1.26 47.54
N LEU A 780 21.99 0.83 46.28
CA LEU A 780 22.06 -0.57 45.88
C LEU A 780 23.48 -1.15 45.98
N ARG A 781 24.51 -0.32 45.83
CA ARG A 781 25.92 -0.74 45.98
C ARG A 781 26.22 -1.15 47.41
N GLU A 782 25.65 -0.46 48.40
CA GLU A 782 25.84 -0.77 49.82
C GLU A 782 25.33 -2.18 50.20
N HIS A 783 24.30 -2.65 49.50
CA HIS A 783 23.59 -3.91 49.79
C HIS A 783 23.88 -5.04 48.78
N GLY A 784 24.70 -4.77 47.75
CA GLY A 784 25.02 -5.73 46.71
C GLY A 784 23.84 -6.12 45.81
N PRO A 785 24.02 -7.12 44.91
CA PRO A 785 22.98 -7.62 44.01
C PRO A 785 21.74 -8.17 44.72
N ASP A 786 21.90 -8.69 45.93
CA ASP A 786 20.76 -9.15 46.75
C ASP A 786 19.90 -7.99 47.24
N GLY A 787 20.48 -6.80 47.46
CA GLY A 787 19.74 -5.57 47.72
C GLY A 787 18.85 -5.14 46.54
N LEU A 788 19.32 -5.34 45.30
CA LEU A 788 18.49 -5.09 44.11
C LEU A 788 17.32 -6.08 44.00
N ARG A 789 17.54 -7.36 44.32
CA ARG A 789 16.45 -8.35 44.39
C ARG A 789 15.43 -7.95 45.44
N ALA A 790 15.88 -7.59 46.64
CA ALA A 790 15.00 -7.16 47.74
C ALA A 790 14.17 -5.93 47.35
N ALA A 791 14.78 -4.93 46.68
CA ALA A 791 14.06 -3.74 46.21
C ALA A 791 12.99 -4.06 45.15
N LEU A 792 13.25 -5.03 44.26
CA LEU A 792 12.26 -5.48 43.27
C LEU A 792 11.10 -6.23 43.92
N GLU A 793 11.36 -7.04 44.94
CA GLU A 793 10.33 -7.77 45.70
C GLU A 793 9.50 -6.84 46.60
N GLU A 794 10.14 -5.91 47.30
CA GLU A 794 9.49 -4.92 48.17
C GLU A 794 8.49 -4.05 47.39
N HIS A 795 8.82 -3.73 46.14
CA HIS A 795 8.00 -2.86 45.29
C HIS A 795 7.17 -3.63 44.24
N ALA A 796 6.89 -4.90 44.49
CA ALA A 796 5.98 -5.72 43.68
C ALA A 796 4.61 -5.05 43.49
N GLY A 797 4.21 -4.85 42.22
CA GLY A 797 2.97 -4.15 41.88
C GLY A 797 3.10 -2.63 41.79
N HIS A 798 4.30 -2.07 41.97
CA HIS A 798 4.57 -0.64 41.81
C HIS A 798 5.51 -0.37 40.63
N VAL A 799 5.72 0.91 40.29
CA VAL A 799 6.77 1.32 39.34
C VAL A 799 8.05 1.62 40.11
N LEU A 800 9.14 0.93 39.78
CA LEU A 800 10.47 1.18 40.32
C LEU A 800 11.31 1.98 39.33
N LEU A 801 11.71 3.20 39.72
CA LEU A 801 12.66 4.03 38.99
C LEU A 801 14.07 3.82 39.58
N LEU A 802 14.91 3.09 38.86
CA LEU A 802 16.32 2.87 39.20
C LEU A 802 17.18 3.94 38.52
N ASP A 803 17.74 4.85 39.32
CA ASP A 803 18.54 5.97 38.84
C ASP A 803 20.04 5.59 38.84
N GLY A 804 20.66 5.59 37.66
CA GLY A 804 22.06 5.22 37.42
C GLY A 804 22.26 3.74 37.04
N LEU A 805 21.38 3.17 36.21
CA LEU A 805 21.47 1.77 35.81
C LEU A 805 22.77 1.47 35.07
N ASP A 806 23.19 2.40 34.22
CA ASP A 806 24.46 2.35 33.50
C ASP A 806 25.65 2.28 34.47
N GLY A 807 25.71 3.17 35.47
CA GLY A 807 26.78 3.16 36.47
C GLY A 807 26.74 1.94 37.39
N LEU A 808 25.56 1.35 37.62
CA LEU A 808 25.44 0.11 38.40
C LEU A 808 25.98 -1.11 37.65
N ILE A 809 25.88 -1.13 36.31
CA ILE A 809 26.28 -2.27 35.48
C ILE A 809 27.71 -2.12 34.94
N LEU A 810 28.12 -0.91 34.57
CA LEU A 810 29.37 -0.66 33.86
C LEU A 810 30.54 -0.32 34.78
N ASP A 811 30.29 0.43 35.86
CA ASP A 811 31.37 0.95 36.72
C ASP A 811 31.71 0.00 37.88
N GLU A 812 30.83 -0.95 38.17
CA GLU A 812 30.96 -1.85 39.33
C GLU A 812 31.59 -3.18 38.97
N SER A 813 32.46 -3.66 39.87
CA SER A 813 33.06 -5.01 39.76
C SER A 813 32.00 -6.13 39.80
N GLN A 814 30.85 -5.87 40.43
CA GLN A 814 29.70 -6.77 40.49
C GLN A 814 28.62 -6.46 39.44
N GLY A 815 28.88 -5.58 38.47
CA GLY A 815 27.94 -5.20 37.42
C GLY A 815 27.27 -6.38 36.69
N PRO A 816 28.00 -7.43 36.28
CA PRO A 816 27.40 -8.64 35.69
C PRO A 816 26.44 -9.37 36.64
N ALA A 817 26.67 -9.32 37.95
CA ALA A 817 25.79 -9.93 38.94
C ALA A 817 24.48 -9.13 39.09
N TYR A 818 24.55 -7.80 39.09
CA TYR A 818 23.34 -6.94 39.04
C TYR A 818 22.53 -7.17 37.76
N ALA A 819 23.19 -7.24 36.59
CA ALA A 819 22.53 -7.55 35.33
C ALA A 819 21.88 -8.94 35.35
N SER A 820 22.56 -9.94 35.93
CA SER A 820 22.01 -11.30 36.11
C SER A 820 20.78 -11.31 37.02
N VAL A 821 20.75 -10.52 38.08
CA VAL A 821 19.55 -10.39 38.94
C VAL A 821 18.39 -9.81 38.15
N LEU A 822 18.59 -8.72 37.40
CA LEU A 822 17.55 -8.11 36.57
C LEU A 822 17.04 -9.09 35.51
N TYR A 823 17.96 -9.81 34.84
CA TYR A 823 17.63 -10.82 33.85
C TYR A 823 16.78 -11.94 34.45
N ARG A 824 17.26 -12.60 35.52
CA ARG A 824 16.54 -13.73 36.13
C ARG A 824 15.18 -13.32 36.67
N THR A 825 15.11 -12.20 37.38
CA THR A 825 13.85 -11.75 37.95
C THR A 825 12.82 -11.44 36.85
N ARG A 826 13.24 -11.00 35.66
CA ARG A 826 12.31 -10.58 34.59
C ARG A 826 12.06 -11.62 33.49
N LEU A 827 13.02 -12.47 33.15
CA LEU A 827 12.89 -13.44 32.08
C LEU A 827 12.65 -14.87 32.58
N GLU A 828 13.11 -15.20 33.79
CA GLU A 828 12.90 -16.52 34.41
C GLU A 828 11.78 -16.50 35.47
N GLY A 829 11.35 -15.32 35.95
CA GLY A 829 10.32 -15.14 36.97
C GLY A 829 9.12 -14.28 36.54
N VAL A 830 7.98 -14.43 37.22
CA VAL A 830 6.83 -13.52 37.13
C VAL A 830 7.14 -12.29 38.01
N ASN A 831 7.71 -11.24 37.42
CA ASN A 831 7.91 -9.99 38.14
C ASN A 831 6.72 -9.05 37.97
N ASP A 832 6.12 -8.67 39.10
CA ASP A 832 5.02 -7.71 39.18
C ASP A 832 5.49 -6.25 39.26
N THR A 833 6.79 -6.00 39.34
CA THR A 833 7.40 -4.67 39.42
C THR A 833 7.74 -4.13 38.03
N ALA A 834 7.15 -3.00 37.65
CA ALA A 834 7.48 -2.31 36.41
C ALA A 834 8.78 -1.51 36.59
N LEU A 835 9.80 -1.75 35.75
CA LEU A 835 11.16 -1.23 35.95
C LEU A 835 11.50 -0.10 34.97
N LEU A 836 11.90 1.06 35.48
CA LEU A 836 12.40 2.18 34.71
C LEU A 836 13.87 2.40 35.09
N GLY A 837 14.80 2.08 34.21
CA GLY A 837 16.23 2.34 34.42
C GLY A 837 16.67 3.62 33.73
N THR A 838 17.54 4.42 34.35
CA THR A 838 18.12 5.61 33.71
C THR A 838 19.52 5.31 33.16
N CYS A 839 19.85 5.87 31.99
CA CYS A 839 21.15 5.73 31.35
C CYS A 839 21.55 7.03 30.66
N GLU A 840 22.80 7.43 30.80
CA GLU A 840 23.35 8.59 30.10
C GLU A 840 23.47 8.31 28.59
N PRO A 841 23.18 9.29 27.71
CA PRO A 841 23.16 9.09 26.25
C PRO A 841 24.45 8.49 25.67
N ASP A 842 25.60 8.91 26.21
CA ASP A 842 26.92 8.49 25.71
C ASP A 842 27.28 7.06 26.17
N ARG A 843 26.62 6.56 27.21
CA ARG A 843 26.89 5.25 27.82
C ARG A 843 25.99 4.13 27.32
N VAL A 844 24.96 4.46 26.52
CA VAL A 844 24.02 3.47 25.96
C VAL A 844 24.74 2.40 25.13
N GLY A 845 25.74 2.80 24.33
CA GLY A 845 26.52 1.87 23.52
C GLY A 845 27.32 0.88 24.37
N GLU A 846 27.94 1.38 25.44
CA GLU A 846 28.69 0.55 26.40
C GLU A 846 27.76 -0.40 27.16
N LEU A 847 26.61 0.10 27.64
CA LEU A 847 25.60 -0.70 28.33
C LEU A 847 25.04 -1.80 27.44
N SER A 848 24.75 -1.48 26.17
CA SER A 848 24.27 -2.46 25.19
C SER A 848 25.31 -3.50 24.83
N ALA A 849 26.60 -3.16 24.89
CA ALA A 849 27.68 -4.12 24.65
C ALA A 849 27.94 -5.02 25.86
N ALA A 850 27.84 -4.47 27.07
CA ALA A 850 28.07 -5.21 28.32
C ALA A 850 26.91 -6.17 28.66
N SER A 851 25.67 -5.74 28.44
CA SER A 851 24.46 -6.48 28.81
C SER A 851 23.38 -6.36 27.72
N PRO A 852 23.58 -6.97 26.54
CA PRO A 852 22.65 -6.84 25.41
C PRO A 852 21.25 -7.37 25.74
N GLU A 853 21.16 -8.47 26.48
CA GLU A 853 19.92 -9.13 26.87
C GLU A 853 19.01 -8.20 27.70
N LEU A 854 19.61 -7.44 28.63
CA LEU A 854 18.89 -6.47 29.44
C LEU A 854 18.35 -5.31 28.60
N VAL A 855 19.16 -4.79 27.68
CA VAL A 855 18.76 -3.68 26.80
C VAL A 855 17.68 -4.13 25.82
N THR A 856 17.72 -5.36 25.31
CA THR A 856 16.68 -5.89 24.42
C THR A 856 15.33 -6.07 25.09
N ASP A 857 15.31 -6.36 26.40
CA ASP A 857 14.07 -6.52 27.16
C ASP A 857 13.45 -5.18 27.58
N MET A 858 14.25 -4.11 27.67
CA MET A 858 13.79 -2.77 28.05
C MET A 858 13.45 -1.92 26.84
N ARG A 859 12.29 -1.26 26.84
CA ARG A 859 11.96 -0.29 25.78
C ARG A 859 12.77 1.00 25.98
N ALA A 860 13.71 1.27 25.07
CA ALA A 860 14.46 2.53 25.06
C ALA A 860 13.55 3.74 24.78
N VAL A 861 13.73 4.81 25.57
CA VAL A 861 13.05 6.10 25.44
C VAL A 861 14.05 7.24 25.64
N ARG A 862 14.24 8.08 24.62
CA ARG A 862 15.13 9.24 24.64
C ARG A 862 14.41 10.46 25.23
N LEU A 863 14.95 10.95 26.33
CA LEU A 863 14.50 12.13 27.05
C LEU A 863 14.95 13.42 26.33
N PRO A 864 14.32 14.57 26.58
CA PRO A 864 14.71 15.83 25.95
C PRO A 864 16.15 16.22 26.28
N ASP A 865 16.88 16.67 25.26
CA ASP A 865 18.19 17.27 25.44
C ASP A 865 18.04 18.73 25.90
N LEU A 866 18.33 18.96 27.18
CA LEU A 866 18.29 20.28 27.80
C LEU A 866 19.65 21.00 27.73
N SER A 867 20.55 20.61 26.82
CA SER A 867 21.77 21.35 26.51
C SER A 867 21.46 22.62 25.68
N GLY A 868 20.48 22.53 24.77
CA GLY A 868 20.10 23.58 23.82
C GLY A 868 19.20 24.68 24.40
N ALA A 869 19.34 25.90 23.86
CA ALA A 869 18.54 27.05 24.28
C ALA A 869 17.04 26.89 23.96
N GLN A 870 16.71 26.27 22.83
CA GLN A 870 15.33 26.10 22.38
C GLN A 870 14.54 25.14 23.29
N ALA A 871 15.11 23.99 23.64
CA ALA A 871 14.50 23.03 24.56
C ALA A 871 14.32 23.62 25.97
N ARG A 872 15.30 24.39 26.47
CA ARG A 872 15.16 25.09 27.75
C ARG A 872 14.08 26.17 27.72
N ALA A 873 13.99 26.95 26.65
CA ALA A 873 12.94 27.97 26.50
C ALA A 873 11.54 27.33 26.44
N ALA A 874 11.41 26.19 25.75
CA ALA A 874 10.17 25.42 25.73
C ALA A 874 9.81 24.88 27.12
N LEU A 875 10.80 24.42 27.89
CA LEU A 875 10.58 23.99 29.27
C LEU A 875 10.16 25.16 30.19
N VAL A 876 10.76 26.35 30.03
CA VAL A 876 10.32 27.56 30.75
C VAL A 876 8.85 27.84 30.46
N ARG A 877 8.43 27.73 29.20
CA ARG A 877 7.02 27.94 28.80
C ARG A 877 6.10 26.97 29.52
N LEU A 878 6.42 25.67 29.44
CA LEU A 878 5.65 24.60 30.06
C LEU A 878 5.51 24.84 31.57
N LEU A 879 6.61 25.13 32.27
CA LEU A 879 6.60 25.35 33.72
C LEU A 879 5.86 26.63 34.11
N ALA A 880 5.96 27.70 33.30
CA ALA A 880 5.22 28.93 33.52
C ALA A 880 3.72 28.68 33.41
N GLU A 881 3.27 27.96 32.39
CA GLU A 881 1.87 27.57 32.23
C GLU A 881 1.39 26.68 33.39
N GLU A 882 2.19 25.72 33.85
CA GLU A 882 1.84 24.87 35.01
C GLU A 882 1.66 25.66 36.30
N ARG A 883 2.45 26.73 36.46
CA ARG A 883 2.43 27.60 37.63
C ARG A 883 1.49 28.80 37.45
N SER A 884 0.73 28.86 36.34
CA SER A 884 -0.12 29.99 35.98
C SER A 884 0.61 31.35 35.98
N LEU A 885 1.87 31.35 35.53
CA LEU A 885 2.71 32.53 35.34
C LEU A 885 2.59 33.03 33.89
N ARG A 886 2.34 34.32 33.70
CA ARG A 886 2.35 34.96 32.37
C ARG A 886 3.69 35.66 32.17
N LEU A 887 4.36 35.42 31.04
CA LEU A 887 5.59 36.11 30.69
C LEU A 887 5.29 37.15 29.60
N GLY A 888 5.68 38.41 29.83
CA GLY A 888 5.61 39.47 28.83
C GLY A 888 6.48 39.17 27.61
N SER A 889 6.20 39.85 26.48
CA SER A 889 7.01 39.71 25.27
C SER A 889 8.47 40.18 25.48
N ASP A 890 8.66 41.16 26.35
CA ASP A 890 9.95 41.65 26.83
C ASP A 890 10.68 40.60 27.69
N ALA A 891 9.97 39.90 28.59
CA ALA A 891 10.52 38.80 29.36
C ALA A 891 10.98 37.65 28.46
N TRP A 892 10.19 37.28 27.45
CA TRP A 892 10.57 36.25 26.48
C TRP A 892 11.84 36.60 25.69
N ALA A 893 12.05 37.88 25.36
CA ALA A 893 13.27 38.32 24.70
C ALA A 893 14.52 38.08 25.58
N VAL A 894 14.41 38.30 26.89
CA VAL A 894 15.50 38.01 27.85
C VAL A 894 15.70 36.51 27.99
N VAL A 895 14.63 35.73 28.14
CA VAL A 895 14.69 34.26 28.26
C VAL A 895 15.39 33.65 27.05
N HIS A 896 15.00 34.01 25.82
CA HIS A 896 15.62 33.48 24.61
C HIS A 896 17.10 33.84 24.48
N ARG A 897 17.52 35.00 25.01
CA ARG A 897 18.92 35.44 25.04
C ARG A 897 19.74 34.72 26.10
N GLU A 898 19.20 34.51 27.29
CA GLU A 898 19.97 34.08 28.46
C GLU A 898 19.89 32.59 28.78
N VAL A 899 18.77 31.91 28.48
CA VAL A 899 18.53 30.53 28.95
C VAL A 899 19.54 29.50 28.42
N GLY A 900 20.09 29.74 27.21
CA GLY A 900 21.17 28.92 26.65
C GLY A 900 22.51 29.09 27.36
N SER A 901 22.71 30.20 28.06
CA SER A 901 23.95 30.50 28.80
C SER A 901 24.00 29.87 30.19
N LEU A 902 22.88 29.34 30.70
CA LEU A 902 22.81 28.66 32.00
C LEU A 902 23.84 27.53 32.08
N ARG A 903 24.65 27.54 33.14
CA ARG A 903 25.67 26.52 33.42
C ARG A 903 25.21 25.63 34.58
N PRO A 904 25.37 24.30 34.46
CA PRO A 904 25.07 23.37 35.55
C PRO A 904 26.01 23.60 36.73
N ARG A 905 25.50 23.41 37.96
CA ARG A 905 26.30 23.51 39.19
C ARG A 905 25.90 22.44 40.20
N GLY A 906 26.81 21.49 40.45
CA GLY A 906 26.54 20.36 41.36
C GLY A 906 25.28 19.60 40.94
N ARG A 907 24.29 19.50 41.84
CA ARG A 907 23.00 18.82 41.58
C ARG A 907 21.97 19.67 40.81
N LEU A 908 22.29 20.93 40.51
CA LEU A 908 21.44 21.84 39.75
C LEU A 908 21.76 21.73 38.25
N THR A 909 21.11 20.77 37.58
CA THR A 909 21.32 20.44 36.17
C THR A 909 19.98 20.25 35.44
N GLY A 910 20.02 20.24 34.11
CA GLY A 910 18.84 19.94 33.27
C GLY A 910 17.61 20.78 33.63
N ALA A 911 16.48 20.10 33.87
CA ALA A 911 15.20 20.71 34.21
C ALA A 911 15.23 21.45 35.55
N ARG A 912 15.99 20.97 36.55
CA ARG A 912 16.11 21.65 37.85
C ARG A 912 16.75 23.02 37.73
N LEU A 913 17.70 23.17 36.81
CA LEU A 913 18.33 24.46 36.50
C LEU A 913 17.33 25.43 35.87
N VAL A 914 16.46 24.93 34.99
CA VAL A 914 15.39 25.72 34.35
C VAL A 914 14.28 26.09 35.35
N GLU A 915 13.89 25.15 36.23
CA GLU A 915 12.96 25.39 37.33
C GLU A 915 13.50 26.48 38.26
N ALA A 916 14.76 26.40 38.68
CA ALA A 916 15.40 27.42 39.52
C ALA A 916 15.49 28.78 38.83
N TYR A 917 15.72 28.82 37.50
CA TYR A 917 15.70 30.04 36.72
C TYR A 917 14.32 30.72 36.77
N LEU A 918 13.25 29.97 36.57
CA LEU A 918 11.88 30.49 36.66
C LEU A 918 11.48 30.86 38.11
N ASP A 919 11.86 30.04 39.09
CA ASP A 919 11.55 30.27 40.51
C ASP A 919 12.24 31.52 41.04
N ARG A 920 13.49 31.77 40.60
CA ARG A 920 14.23 32.97 40.98
C ARG A 920 13.62 34.21 40.34
N ALA A 921 13.17 34.14 39.09
CA ALA A 921 12.44 35.22 38.43
C ALA A 921 11.13 35.55 39.16
N ALA A 922 10.34 34.53 39.49
CA ALA A 922 9.10 34.71 40.26
C ALA A 922 9.37 35.30 41.66
N THR A 923 10.43 34.86 42.33
CA THR A 923 10.83 35.39 43.65
C THR A 923 11.27 36.86 43.56
N ARG A 924 12.04 37.23 42.53
CA ARG A 924 12.45 38.63 42.29
C ARG A 924 11.23 39.52 42.08
N HIS A 925 10.30 39.08 41.24
CA HIS A 925 9.06 39.79 40.97
C HIS A 925 8.23 40.04 42.24
N LEU A 926 8.08 39.00 43.08
CA LEU A 926 7.40 39.10 44.37
C LEU A 926 8.12 40.04 45.37
N GLY A 927 9.44 40.17 45.27
CA GLY A 927 10.24 41.07 46.09
C GLY A 927 10.24 42.53 45.64
N SER A 928 9.98 42.80 44.35
CA SER A 928 9.91 44.15 43.77
C SER A 928 8.50 44.73 43.70
N ALA A 929 7.46 43.91 43.79
CA ALA A 929 6.07 44.36 43.77
C ALA A 929 5.72 45.08 45.08
N GLU A 930 5.67 46.42 45.05
CA GLU A 930 5.06 47.20 46.13
C GLU A 930 3.57 46.81 46.27
N ALA A 931 3.20 46.33 47.46
CA ALA A 931 1.85 45.98 47.91
C ALA A 931 1.18 44.76 47.24
N THR A 932 1.18 43.67 48.02
CA THR A 932 0.19 42.57 48.09
C THR A 932 -1.16 42.82 47.39
N GLN A 933 -1.23 42.61 46.08
CA GLN A 933 -2.48 42.45 45.35
C GLN A 933 -2.33 41.43 44.23
N ALA A 934 -2.63 40.17 44.54
CA ALA A 934 -3.25 39.19 43.62
C ALA A 934 -3.32 37.80 44.27
N ILE A 935 -4.15 37.63 45.30
CA ILE A 935 -4.71 36.29 45.57
C ILE A 935 -5.89 36.16 44.59
N GLY A 936 -5.61 35.74 43.34
CA GLY A 936 -6.66 35.42 42.37
C GLY A 936 -6.35 35.65 40.88
N SER A 937 -5.28 36.36 40.50
CA SER A 937 -4.90 36.57 39.10
C SER A 937 -3.49 36.05 38.80
N ALA A 938 -3.27 35.56 37.57
CA ALA A 938 -2.00 35.02 37.11
C ALA A 938 -0.86 36.05 37.24
N LEU A 939 0.21 35.69 37.98
CA LEU A 939 1.39 36.54 38.18
C LEU A 939 2.07 36.81 36.82
N SER A 940 2.33 38.07 36.51
CA SER A 940 2.89 38.47 35.21
C SER A 940 4.34 38.94 35.34
N LEU A 941 5.29 38.17 34.80
CA LEU A 941 6.73 38.45 34.85
C LEU A 941 7.18 39.32 33.67
N ALA A 942 8.07 40.28 33.94
CA ALA A 942 8.63 41.24 32.99
C ALA A 942 10.12 40.99 32.74
N ALA A 943 10.73 41.72 31.79
CA ALA A 943 12.16 41.59 31.47
C ALA A 943 13.08 41.74 32.70
N ALA A 944 12.81 42.71 33.57
CA ALA A 944 13.61 42.99 34.76
C ALA A 944 13.72 41.80 35.74
N ASP A 945 12.72 40.92 35.75
CA ASP A 945 12.72 39.72 36.60
C ASP A 945 13.77 38.70 36.14
N PHE A 946 14.02 38.64 34.83
CA PHE A 946 14.92 37.67 34.20
C PHE A 946 16.34 38.18 33.96
N GLU A 947 16.55 39.50 33.87
CA GLU A 947 17.84 40.08 33.51
C GLU A 947 18.96 39.66 34.48
N GLY A 948 20.04 39.11 33.92
CA GLY A 948 21.23 38.70 34.67
C GLY A 948 21.05 37.46 35.56
N LEU A 949 19.88 36.81 35.55
CA LEU A 949 19.64 35.59 36.33
C LEU A 949 20.51 34.44 35.90
N ALA A 950 20.78 34.31 34.60
CA ALA A 950 21.61 33.22 34.11
C ALA A 950 23.05 33.31 34.65
N VAL A 951 23.55 34.53 34.85
CA VAL A 951 24.87 34.79 35.46
C VAL A 951 24.83 34.48 36.95
N GLU A 952 23.81 34.95 37.68
CA GLU A 952 23.65 34.71 39.12
C GLU A 952 23.60 33.20 39.45
N LEU A 953 22.77 32.44 38.72
CA LEU A 953 22.63 30.99 38.93
C LEU A 953 23.87 30.20 38.51
N SER A 954 24.62 30.71 37.54
CA SER A 954 25.88 30.09 37.08
C SER A 954 27.08 30.45 37.97
N GLY A 955 26.92 31.35 38.94
CA GLY A 955 27.92 31.62 39.98
C GLY A 955 29.11 32.48 39.53
N ARG A 956 28.86 33.58 38.81
CA ARG A 956 29.85 34.65 38.63
C ARG A 956 29.49 35.91 39.38
#